data_AF-A0A2Z4JVK8-F1
#
_entry.id   AF-A0A2Z4JVK8-F1
#
_cell.length_a   1.000
_cell.length_b   1.000
_cell.length_c   1.000
_cell.angle_alpha   90.00
_cell.angle_beta   90.00
_cell.angle_gamma   90.00
#
_symmetry.space_group_name_H-M   'P 1'
#
loop_
_entity.id
_entity.type
_entity.pdbx_description
1 polymer ?
#
loop_
_entity_poly.entity_id
_entity_poly.type
_entity_poly.pdbx_seq_one_letter_code
_entity_poly.pdbx_strand_id
1 'polypeptide(L)'
;MEPQVSQELMQNLFPNKEYVVINDKLTIEVKYGGLTSYTPEYIKQTVKDAYGAWSENFYAQKGAHGDSVKLQLYVFKNYDEYKAHIKELSGGKDHNELWGGGTVRAHGAGGTIAKTFIVGDVNGLLCAKSKILMEKMSDAFLEYATGNLNEVPEVLRTGMKLFMWSYDAAKKESTRDMHYTKEAYQKMQESGHDTPYEIATMANDYRIADCLVTFLQEKHPQSIKQLLTEIPSGRNQAISKFTQLLNDSGIEIEFKQWMEVKSGNKVAAELTPDNEVVTFGEHKIHINLKYDNEELSQNKLSSIKGAIHDAIGDFDSAFGINNSQPWHNIPNKVNVFVFNTKSDYENYLKELNVDAEGHSGLTRQGRGSEVHVYFYLQDQFESSCKTLKHELGHALTMINSYYGTGNVLPLAMHEGVANYVAGLENGQHVNDHGDIQALSAIKNKDLKPDEILRDNYQGTHYYSEAEQVIKFLEHKHPDMLDSLLKSLSTHGTNKSQGSEFVEDFLTTLRGYDQEFKGWVADQISSKSSSAYQSSHDAEQMQADSSASESSSDNQKRDKRSATSEEDDEQESVMASVIENMGENSGIAEVDSSSVESAQHPLKIRASGPLEVGKYKVELQVTYDDVTNFYDTIKNKYYTSKEYNYEQVMVLYNSIITPAAQHYEEPITLAEAYVAGDHLFIKDQDFGTLSDFNGMFYKSDELI
;
A
#
# COMPACT_ATOMS: atom_id res chain seq x y z
N MET A 1 41.30 23.64 25.01
CA MET A 1 40.38 24.63 25.60
C MET A 1 39.03 24.39 24.96
N GLU A 2 38.06 23.83 25.70
CA GLU A 2 36.68 23.78 25.20
C GLU A 2 36.17 25.21 25.01
N PRO A 3 35.47 25.55 23.92
CA PRO A 3 34.78 26.82 23.83
C PRO A 3 33.78 26.90 24.98
N GLN A 4 33.90 27.94 25.81
CA GLN A 4 32.92 28.22 26.86
C GLN A 4 31.62 28.60 26.19
N VAL A 5 30.72 27.62 26.07
CA VAL A 5 29.31 27.87 25.74
C VAL A 5 28.78 28.91 26.73
N SER A 6 28.20 30.00 26.24
CA SER A 6 27.73 31.06 27.14
C SER A 6 26.63 30.49 28.07
N GLN A 7 26.72 30.77 29.37
CA GLN A 7 25.69 30.35 30.33
C GLN A 7 24.30 30.89 29.97
N GLU A 8 24.27 32.05 29.32
CA GLU A 8 23.07 32.69 28.80
C GLU A 8 22.45 31.87 27.66
N LEU A 9 23.26 31.35 26.71
CA LEU A 9 22.78 30.47 25.65
C LEU A 9 22.15 29.19 26.22
N MET A 10 22.81 28.59 27.21
CA MET A 10 22.31 27.37 27.87
C MET A 10 20.99 27.59 28.62
N GLN A 11 20.85 28.74 29.30
CA GLN A 11 19.61 29.10 29.98
C GLN A 11 18.47 29.42 28.99
N ASN A 12 18.79 30.05 27.86
CA ASN A 12 17.81 30.39 26.83
C ASN A 12 17.30 29.14 26.10
N LEU A 13 18.19 28.23 25.72
CA LEU A 13 17.81 27.00 25.01
C LEU A 13 17.20 25.94 25.93
N PHE A 14 17.69 25.85 27.18
CA PHE A 14 17.28 24.80 28.12
C PHE A 14 16.98 25.37 29.52
N PRO A 15 15.93 26.20 29.68
CA PRO A 15 15.54 26.77 30.97
C PRO A 15 15.06 25.70 31.97
N ASN A 16 14.61 24.54 31.48
CA ASN A 16 14.06 23.49 32.31
C ASN A 16 15.05 22.33 32.50
N LYS A 17 15.00 21.71 33.68
CA LYS A 17 15.84 20.56 34.02
C LYS A 17 15.10 19.53 34.88
N GLU A 18 15.42 18.27 34.66
CA GLU A 18 14.88 17.12 35.38
C GLU A 18 15.97 16.09 35.67
N TYR A 19 15.79 15.31 36.72
CA TYR A 19 16.70 14.23 37.09
C TYR A 19 16.00 12.88 37.03
N VAL A 20 16.56 11.95 36.28
CA VAL A 20 16.15 10.54 36.24
C VAL A 20 17.22 9.73 36.97
N VAL A 21 16.89 9.26 38.16
CA VAL A 21 17.74 8.32 38.89
C VAL A 21 17.51 6.93 38.32
N ILE A 22 18.54 6.35 37.71
CA ILE A 22 18.50 5.01 37.14
C ILE A 22 18.90 3.97 38.19
N ASN A 23 19.98 4.23 38.92
CA ASN A 23 20.45 3.42 40.05
C ASN A 23 21.36 4.26 40.97
N ASP A 24 21.98 3.63 41.97
CA ASP A 24 22.86 4.26 42.95
C ASP A 24 24.11 4.94 42.34
N LYS A 25 24.48 4.55 41.12
CA LYS A 25 25.68 5.05 40.41
C LYS A 25 25.39 5.84 39.15
N LEU A 26 24.16 5.85 38.63
CA LEU A 26 23.81 6.49 37.38
C LEU A 26 22.60 7.41 37.53
N THR A 27 22.81 8.69 37.24
CA THR A 27 21.74 9.69 37.10
C THR A 27 21.79 10.30 35.70
N ILE A 28 20.62 10.54 35.11
CA ILE A 28 20.48 11.23 33.82
C ILE A 28 19.84 12.58 34.08
N GLU A 29 20.57 13.66 33.77
CA GLU A 29 20.08 15.04 33.83
C GLU A 29 19.51 15.42 32.48
N VAL A 30 18.19 15.58 32.42
CA VAL A 30 17.46 15.97 31.22
C VAL A 30 17.31 17.48 31.23
N LYS A 31 17.74 18.15 30.16
CA LYS A 31 17.67 19.59 29.95
C LYS A 31 16.86 19.87 28.70
N TYR A 32 15.87 20.74 28.81
CA TYR A 32 14.93 20.97 27.71
C TYR A 32 14.45 22.42 27.66
N GLY A 33 14.13 22.85 26.44
CA GLY A 33 13.44 24.08 26.12
C GLY A 33 11.96 24.03 26.51
N GLY A 34 11.10 24.22 25.51
CA GLY A 34 9.69 23.87 25.59
C GLY A 34 9.42 22.49 25.00
N LEU A 35 8.57 21.70 25.65
CA LEU A 35 8.06 20.44 25.11
C LEU A 35 6.71 20.74 24.44
N THR A 36 6.66 20.76 23.12
CA THR A 36 5.42 21.00 22.35
C THR A 36 4.46 19.81 22.42
N SER A 37 4.99 18.59 22.53
CA SER A 37 4.21 17.35 22.37
C SER A 37 4.33 16.37 23.55
N TYR A 38 4.98 16.74 24.67
CA TYR A 38 5.25 15.80 25.78
C TYR A 38 5.24 16.46 27.15
N THR A 39 5.06 15.62 28.17
CA THR A 39 5.29 15.99 29.56
C THR A 39 6.69 15.58 30.03
N PRO A 40 7.25 16.25 31.05
CA PRO A 40 8.49 15.82 31.69
C PRO A 40 8.44 14.37 32.19
N GLU A 41 7.31 13.93 32.75
CA GLU A 41 7.08 12.55 33.23
C GLU A 41 7.27 11.54 32.12
N TYR A 42 6.82 11.89 30.93
CA TYR A 42 6.90 11.04 29.76
C TYR A 42 8.36 10.79 29.35
N ILE A 43 9.17 11.85 29.23
CA ILE A 43 10.60 11.73 28.94
C ILE A 43 11.33 10.91 30.01
N LYS A 44 10.99 11.12 31.30
CA LYS A 44 11.58 10.35 32.41
C LYS A 44 11.29 8.85 32.25
N GLN A 45 10.08 8.48 31.85
CA GLN A 45 9.71 7.08 31.66
C GLN A 45 10.47 6.47 30.46
N THR A 46 10.49 7.14 29.32
CA THR A 46 11.19 6.65 28.13
C THR A 46 12.70 6.49 28.35
N VAL A 47 13.32 7.38 29.13
CA VAL A 47 14.74 7.24 29.51
C VAL A 47 14.96 5.99 30.37
N LYS A 48 14.04 5.67 31.28
CA LYS A 48 14.10 4.43 32.07
C LYS A 48 13.89 3.20 31.20
N ASP A 49 12.92 3.24 30.29
CA ASP A 49 12.61 2.13 29.38
C ASP A 49 13.79 1.88 28.43
N ALA A 50 14.40 2.94 27.90
CA ALA A 50 15.60 2.86 27.06
C ALA A 50 16.78 2.22 27.82
N TYR A 51 17.04 2.63 29.06
CA TYR A 51 18.08 2.00 29.88
C TYR A 51 17.74 0.55 30.23
N GLY A 52 16.47 0.27 30.57
CA GLY A 52 15.99 -1.08 30.86
C GLY A 52 16.23 -2.02 29.70
N ALA A 53 15.75 -1.66 28.51
CA ALA A 53 15.99 -2.39 27.27
C ALA A 53 17.49 -2.56 26.98
N TRP A 54 18.27 -1.48 27.08
CA TRP A 54 19.70 -1.54 26.79
C TRP A 54 20.46 -2.46 27.76
N SER A 55 20.17 -2.36 29.06
CA SER A 55 20.84 -3.18 30.09
C SER A 55 20.42 -4.65 30.04
N GLU A 56 19.14 -4.96 29.87
CA GLU A 56 18.65 -6.34 29.73
C GLU A 56 19.36 -7.07 28.56
N ASN A 57 19.55 -6.39 27.43
CA ASN A 57 20.17 -6.96 26.22
C ASN A 57 21.70 -6.91 26.26
N PHE A 58 22.32 -5.81 26.67
CA PHE A 58 23.76 -5.61 26.45
C PHE A 58 24.62 -5.61 27.69
N TYR A 59 24.07 -5.35 28.89
CA TYR A 59 24.93 -5.04 30.04
C TYR A 59 24.29 -5.31 31.40
N ALA A 60 24.93 -6.19 32.20
CA ALA A 60 24.37 -6.68 33.46
C ALA A 60 25.15 -6.29 34.74
N GLN A 61 26.23 -5.50 34.66
CA GLN A 61 27.04 -5.13 35.82
C GLN A 61 27.05 -3.63 36.13
N LYS A 62 27.56 -3.22 37.31
CA LYS A 62 27.71 -1.80 37.67
C LYS A 62 28.88 -1.21 36.86
N GLY A 63 28.68 -0.01 36.30
CA GLY A 63 29.61 0.67 35.39
C GLY A 63 31.07 0.65 35.83
N ALA A 64 32.00 0.81 34.88
CA ALA A 64 33.45 0.89 35.13
C ALA A 64 33.86 2.01 36.10
N HIS A 65 32.91 2.88 36.46
CA HIS A 65 33.08 3.99 37.37
C HIS A 65 32.92 3.54 38.84
N GLY A 66 33.97 3.78 39.64
CA GLY A 66 33.95 3.56 41.08
C GLY A 66 32.88 4.41 41.79
N ASP A 67 32.64 5.63 41.28
CA ASP A 67 31.78 6.67 41.86
C ASP A 67 30.47 6.88 41.07
N SER A 68 29.56 7.68 41.64
CA SER A 68 28.32 8.11 40.98
C SER A 68 28.62 9.03 39.79
N VAL A 69 28.04 8.70 38.63
CA VAL A 69 28.23 9.43 37.37
C VAL A 69 26.92 9.94 36.80
N LYS A 70 27.04 10.95 35.93
CA LYS A 70 25.92 11.65 35.33
C LYS A 70 25.99 11.63 33.80
N LEU A 71 24.89 11.28 33.14
CA LEU A 71 24.70 11.53 31.71
C LEU A 71 23.82 12.77 31.54
N GLN A 72 24.06 13.58 30.52
CA GLN A 72 23.20 14.73 30.20
C GLN A 72 22.45 14.48 28.91
N LEU A 73 21.12 14.63 28.93
CA LEU A 73 20.28 14.60 27.74
C LEU A 73 19.77 16.01 27.45
N TYR A 74 20.10 16.54 26.28
CA TYR A 74 19.64 17.84 25.78
C TYR A 74 18.55 17.62 24.74
N VAL A 75 17.36 18.15 25.01
CA VAL A 75 16.20 18.05 24.12
C VAL A 75 15.94 19.42 23.51
N PHE A 76 16.31 19.57 22.23
CA PHE A 76 16.04 20.77 21.46
C PHE A 76 14.57 20.87 21.09
N LYS A 77 14.04 22.09 21.00
CA LYS A 77 12.63 22.31 20.66
C LYS A 77 12.34 21.92 19.21
N ASN A 78 13.25 22.23 18.29
CA ASN A 78 13.12 21.99 16.85
C ASN A 78 14.50 21.77 16.19
N TYR A 79 14.47 21.34 14.92
CA TYR A 79 15.67 21.03 14.17
C TYR A 79 16.52 22.27 13.83
N ASP A 80 15.91 23.44 13.67
CA ASP A 80 16.63 24.68 13.35
C ASP A 80 17.52 25.14 14.52
N GLU A 81 17.00 25.11 15.75
CA GLU A 81 17.78 25.38 16.97
C GLU A 81 18.92 24.38 17.12
N TYR A 82 18.65 23.10 16.85
CA TYR A 82 19.68 22.06 16.85
C TYR A 82 20.78 22.39 15.84
N LYS A 83 20.43 22.67 14.58
CA LYS A 83 21.39 22.98 13.52
C LYS A 83 22.22 24.23 13.83
N ALA A 84 21.60 25.25 14.43
CA ALA A 84 22.26 26.50 14.78
C ALA A 84 23.28 26.35 15.91
N HIS A 85 23.01 25.51 16.91
CA HIS A 85 23.78 25.51 18.16
C HIS A 85 24.56 24.22 18.44
N ILE A 86 24.30 23.12 17.74
CA ILE A 86 24.92 21.82 18.05
C ILE A 86 26.44 21.85 18.01
N LYS A 87 27.04 22.58 17.07
CA LYS A 87 28.51 22.68 16.93
C LYS A 87 29.17 23.27 18.17
N GLU A 88 28.55 24.28 18.76
CA GLU A 88 29.02 24.90 19.99
C GLU A 88 28.79 23.97 21.20
N LEU A 89 27.59 23.38 21.32
CA LEU A 89 27.23 22.54 22.47
C LEU A 89 27.97 21.20 22.53
N SER A 90 28.32 20.63 21.37
CA SER A 90 28.99 19.35 21.24
C SER A 90 30.52 19.44 21.39
N GLY A 91 31.07 20.67 21.47
CA GLY A 91 32.52 20.90 21.49
C GLY A 91 33.19 20.82 20.12
N GLY A 92 32.45 21.02 19.03
CA GLY A 92 33.00 21.18 17.68
C GLY A 92 32.35 20.33 16.59
N LYS A 93 31.52 19.34 16.95
CA LYS A 93 30.82 18.47 15.99
C LYS A 93 29.54 19.10 15.46
N ASP A 94 29.41 19.19 14.15
CA ASP A 94 28.23 19.79 13.55
C ASP A 94 27.06 18.80 13.35
N HIS A 95 25.97 19.28 12.76
CA HIS A 95 24.76 18.51 12.50
C HIS A 95 24.94 17.41 11.44
N ASN A 96 25.96 17.50 10.58
CA ASN A 96 26.30 16.45 9.62
C ASN A 96 27.06 15.32 10.31
N GLU A 97 27.86 15.62 11.32
CA GLU A 97 28.54 14.60 12.12
C GLU A 97 27.60 13.92 13.12
N LEU A 98 26.58 14.65 13.60
CA LEU A 98 25.63 14.19 14.61
C LEU A 98 24.21 13.99 14.06
N TRP A 99 24.02 13.73 12.76
CA TRP A 99 22.77 13.34 12.07
C TRP A 99 21.46 13.39 12.88
N GLY A 100 20.94 14.59 13.16
CA GLY A 100 19.64 14.79 13.85
C GLY A 100 19.62 14.44 15.35
N GLY A 101 20.77 14.12 15.92
CA GLY A 101 21.00 13.80 17.33
C GLY A 101 22.21 12.89 17.52
N GLY A 102 22.87 12.96 18.67
CA GLY A 102 24.03 12.12 18.95
C GLY A 102 24.67 12.37 20.30
N THR A 103 25.64 11.52 20.63
CA THR A 103 26.34 11.54 21.92
C THR A 103 27.79 11.97 21.75
N VAL A 104 28.24 12.86 22.63
CA VAL A 104 29.64 13.22 22.79
C VAL A 104 30.11 12.89 24.20
N ARG A 105 31.36 12.43 24.30
CA ARG A 105 32.02 12.24 25.59
C ARG A 105 32.20 13.60 26.27
N ALA A 106 32.09 13.62 27.58
CA ALA A 106 32.27 14.82 28.38
C ALA A 106 33.04 14.49 29.66
N HIS A 107 33.83 15.43 30.15
CA HIS A 107 34.44 15.34 31.48
C HIS A 107 34.08 16.62 32.24
N GLY A 108 32.80 16.72 32.57
CA GLY A 108 32.20 17.93 33.15
C GLY A 108 32.15 17.91 34.68
N ALA A 109 31.93 19.09 35.27
CA ALA A 109 31.71 19.24 36.71
C ALA A 109 30.54 18.36 37.20
N GLY A 110 30.68 17.76 38.39
CA GLY A 110 29.63 16.93 39.00
C GLY A 110 29.49 15.53 38.39
N GLY A 111 30.59 14.95 37.89
CA GLY A 111 30.63 13.56 37.43
C GLY A 111 30.00 13.31 36.06
N THR A 112 29.86 14.35 35.21
CA THR A 112 29.29 14.18 33.87
C THR A 112 30.28 13.49 32.93
N ILE A 113 29.86 12.35 32.36
CA ILE A 113 30.70 11.52 31.46
C ILE A 113 30.29 11.60 29.98
N ALA A 114 29.04 11.97 29.68
CA ALA A 114 28.58 12.16 28.29
C ALA A 114 27.43 13.17 28.19
N LYS A 115 27.30 13.77 27.01
CA LYS A 115 26.19 14.64 26.61
C LYS A 115 25.53 14.05 25.36
N THR A 116 24.23 13.79 25.42
CA THR A 116 23.41 13.32 24.32
C THR A 116 22.48 14.43 23.89
N PHE A 117 22.36 14.65 22.58
CA PHE A 117 21.51 15.66 21.98
C PHE A 117 20.44 14.99 21.13
N ILE A 118 19.18 15.41 21.30
CA ILE A 118 18.04 14.98 20.49
C ILE A 118 17.18 16.19 20.13
N VAL A 119 16.39 16.06 19.07
CA VAL A 119 15.38 17.05 18.66
C VAL A 119 14.00 16.56 19.11
N GLY A 120 13.17 17.41 19.70
CA GLY A 120 11.86 17.03 20.23
C GLY A 120 10.76 16.86 19.15
N ASP A 121 10.94 17.53 18.01
CA ASP A 121 10.04 17.51 16.86
C ASP A 121 10.85 17.40 15.56
N VAL A 122 10.86 16.20 14.96
CA VAL A 122 11.36 15.99 13.60
C VAL A 122 10.17 15.51 12.78
N ASN A 123 9.57 16.42 12.00
CA ASN A 123 8.54 16.08 11.01
C ASN A 123 7.38 15.20 11.55
N GLY A 124 6.87 15.47 12.75
CA GLY A 124 5.75 14.69 13.32
C GLY A 124 6.15 13.35 13.95
N LEU A 125 7.44 13.00 14.01
CA LEU A 125 7.93 11.84 14.77
C LEU A 125 8.11 12.20 16.24
N LEU A 126 7.28 11.58 17.08
CA LEU A 126 7.20 11.88 18.50
C LEU A 126 8.41 11.34 19.29
N CYS A 127 9.47 12.13 19.45
CA CYS A 127 10.77 11.74 20.01
C CYS A 127 10.76 11.14 21.43
N ALA A 128 9.81 11.48 22.29
CA ALA A 128 9.74 10.83 23.59
C ALA A 128 9.00 9.47 23.55
N LYS A 129 8.29 9.12 22.46
CA LYS A 129 7.84 7.74 22.13
C LYS A 129 8.88 6.97 21.32
N SER A 130 10.00 7.61 20.98
CA SER A 130 10.72 7.24 19.77
C SER A 130 11.89 6.29 19.98
N LYS A 131 11.98 5.45 18.96
CA LYS A 131 13.17 4.79 18.46
C LYS A 131 14.43 5.70 18.46
N ILE A 132 14.30 7.01 18.21
CA ILE A 132 15.40 7.99 18.21
C ILE A 132 16.04 8.14 19.59
N LEU A 133 15.26 8.33 20.66
CA LEU A 133 15.82 8.48 22.01
C LEU A 133 16.59 7.23 22.41
N MET A 134 16.02 6.05 22.13
CA MET A 134 16.65 4.75 22.40
C MET A 134 17.96 4.59 21.64
N GLU A 135 17.97 4.92 20.35
CA GLU A 135 19.16 4.91 19.50
C GLU A 135 20.25 5.87 20.02
N LYS A 136 19.91 7.15 20.24
CA LYS A 136 20.91 8.17 20.60
C LYS A 136 21.48 7.99 21.99
N MET A 137 20.66 7.51 22.94
CA MET A 137 21.12 7.21 24.31
C MET A 137 21.99 5.94 24.38
N SER A 138 21.94 5.05 23.39
CA SER A 138 22.74 3.82 23.35
C SER A 138 24.25 4.09 23.49
N ASP A 139 24.77 5.14 22.84
CA ASP A 139 26.18 5.56 22.98
C ASP A 139 26.51 6.06 24.39
N ALA A 140 25.58 6.75 25.05
CA ALA A 140 25.79 7.26 26.40
C ALA A 140 25.82 6.12 27.43
N PHE A 141 25.01 5.09 27.20
CA PHE A 141 25.04 3.86 27.99
C PHE A 141 26.32 3.04 27.72
N LEU A 142 26.80 3.01 26.48
CA LEU A 142 28.11 2.45 26.15
C LEU A 142 29.25 3.17 26.86
N GLU A 143 29.25 4.51 26.89
CA GLU A 143 30.23 5.28 27.65
C GLU A 143 30.17 4.92 29.14
N TYR A 144 28.96 4.82 29.72
CA TYR A 144 28.78 4.42 31.11
C TYR A 144 29.30 3.00 31.41
N ALA A 145 29.06 2.05 30.52
CA ALA A 145 29.47 0.66 30.70
C ALA A 145 30.97 0.46 30.52
N THR A 146 31.56 1.14 29.55
CA THR A 146 32.94 0.89 29.10
C THR A 146 33.96 1.94 29.59
N GLY A 147 33.49 3.11 30.02
CA GLY A 147 34.32 4.28 30.34
C GLY A 147 34.88 5.02 29.12
N ASN A 148 34.78 4.42 27.93
CA ASN A 148 35.18 5.02 26.66
C ASN A 148 34.48 4.30 25.50
N LEU A 149 33.36 4.86 25.03
CA LEU A 149 32.56 4.30 23.93
C LEU A 149 33.35 4.16 22.63
N ASN A 150 34.42 4.94 22.44
CA ASN A 150 35.28 4.87 21.24
C ASN A 150 36.22 3.66 21.27
N GLU A 151 36.30 2.92 22.37
CA GLU A 151 37.06 1.66 22.45
C GLU A 151 36.23 0.45 22.03
N VAL A 152 34.91 0.62 21.91
CA VAL A 152 33.98 -0.38 21.40
C VAL A 152 34.10 -0.44 19.87
N PRO A 153 34.21 -1.64 19.26
CA PRO A 153 34.22 -1.78 17.81
C PRO A 153 33.04 -1.04 17.15
N GLU A 154 33.30 -0.31 16.07
CA GLU A 154 32.30 0.53 15.42
C GLU A 154 31.09 -0.28 14.94
N VAL A 155 31.30 -1.48 14.41
CA VAL A 155 30.22 -2.42 14.03
C VAL A 155 29.25 -2.67 15.19
N LEU A 156 29.75 -2.90 16.40
CA LEU A 156 28.89 -3.16 17.55
C LEU A 156 28.18 -1.90 17.99
N ARG A 157 28.88 -0.76 18.02
CA ARG A 157 28.27 0.52 18.37
C ARG A 157 27.13 0.86 17.42
N THR A 158 27.33 0.68 16.11
CA THR A 158 26.31 0.91 15.08
C THR A 158 25.16 -0.09 15.18
N GLY A 159 25.46 -1.38 15.29
CA GLY A 159 24.42 -2.42 15.41
C GLY A 159 23.60 -2.29 16.70
N MET A 160 24.21 -1.92 17.82
CA MET A 160 23.49 -1.68 19.09
C MET A 160 22.58 -0.47 19.01
N LYS A 161 22.97 0.60 18.30
CA LYS A 161 22.08 1.74 18.04
C LYS A 161 20.84 1.34 17.26
N LEU A 162 21.03 0.57 16.19
CA LEU A 162 19.96 0.13 15.30
C LEU A 162 19.05 -0.92 15.96
N PHE A 163 19.62 -1.80 16.78
CA PHE A 163 18.85 -2.68 17.65
C PHE A 163 17.97 -1.88 18.60
N MET A 164 18.53 -0.87 19.28
CA MET A 164 17.78 -0.01 20.20
C MET A 164 16.73 0.84 19.48
N TRP A 165 17.00 1.29 18.26
CA TRP A 165 16.01 1.93 17.40
C TRP A 165 14.84 0.99 17.14
N SER A 166 15.11 -0.28 16.84
CA SER A 166 14.07 -1.24 16.47
C SER A 166 13.39 -1.89 17.67
N TYR A 167 13.81 -1.60 18.90
CA TYR A 167 13.28 -2.27 20.10
C TYR A 167 11.92 -1.70 20.53
N ASP A 168 10.94 -2.58 20.66
CA ASP A 168 9.65 -2.27 21.28
C ASP A 168 9.74 -2.58 22.78
N ALA A 169 9.85 -1.53 23.58
CA ALA A 169 9.95 -1.64 25.03
C ALA A 169 8.72 -2.28 25.69
N ALA A 170 7.53 -2.15 25.09
CA ALA A 170 6.30 -2.73 25.64
C ALA A 170 6.25 -4.24 25.37
N LYS A 171 6.65 -4.67 24.18
CA LYS A 171 6.72 -6.10 23.80
C LYS A 171 8.00 -6.80 24.26
N LYS A 172 9.01 -6.04 24.67
CA LYS A 172 10.35 -6.50 25.05
C LYS A 172 11.08 -7.26 23.94
N GLU A 173 10.86 -6.87 22.69
CA GLU A 173 11.44 -7.51 21.52
C GLU A 173 11.91 -6.48 20.48
N SER A 174 12.83 -6.88 19.61
CA SER A 174 13.20 -6.07 18.44
C SER A 174 12.17 -6.26 17.33
N THR A 175 11.46 -5.20 16.96
CA THR A 175 10.53 -5.17 15.81
C THR A 175 11.29 -4.86 14.52
N ARG A 176 12.47 -5.46 14.35
CA ARG A 176 13.35 -5.21 13.21
C ARG A 176 12.59 -5.44 11.92
N ASP A 177 12.72 -4.51 10.98
CA ASP A 177 12.14 -4.63 9.66
C ASP A 177 12.86 -5.75 8.88
N MET A 178 12.09 -6.78 8.50
CA MET A 178 12.62 -7.94 7.80
C MET A 178 13.11 -7.59 6.39
N HIS A 179 12.58 -6.52 5.78
CA HIS A 179 13.06 -6.01 4.50
C HIS A 179 14.53 -5.57 4.59
N TYR A 180 14.93 -4.90 5.68
CA TYR A 180 16.33 -4.54 5.94
C TYR A 180 17.23 -5.78 6.04
N THR A 181 16.72 -6.86 6.63
CA THR A 181 17.45 -8.12 6.76
C THR A 181 17.61 -8.81 5.41
N LYS A 182 16.57 -8.76 4.58
CA LYS A 182 16.59 -9.28 3.21
C LYS A 182 17.59 -8.54 2.33
N GLU A 183 17.60 -7.21 2.36
CA GLU A 183 18.59 -6.42 1.63
C GLU A 183 20.03 -6.71 2.09
N ALA A 184 20.25 -6.82 3.40
CA ALA A 184 21.55 -7.16 3.96
C ALA A 184 22.00 -8.56 3.52
N TYR A 185 21.07 -9.53 3.47
CA TYR A 185 21.33 -10.88 2.98
C TYR A 185 21.64 -10.90 1.47
N GLN A 186 20.88 -10.19 0.64
CA GLN A 186 21.16 -10.08 -0.79
C GLN A 186 22.56 -9.52 -1.04
N LYS A 187 22.94 -8.43 -0.34
CA LYS A 187 24.28 -7.84 -0.43
C LYS A 187 25.36 -8.84 -0.03
N MET A 188 25.10 -9.63 1.02
CA MET A 188 25.99 -10.72 1.45
C MET A 188 26.19 -11.75 0.33
N GLN A 189 25.12 -12.17 -0.35
CA GLN A 189 25.18 -13.12 -1.47
C GLN A 189 25.95 -12.54 -2.67
N GLU A 190 25.68 -11.28 -3.05
CA GLU A 190 26.35 -10.59 -4.16
C GLU A 190 27.86 -10.44 -3.94
N SER A 191 28.29 -10.18 -2.70
CA SER A 191 29.71 -10.05 -2.34
C SER A 191 30.49 -11.37 -2.40
N GLY A 192 29.80 -12.51 -2.45
CA GLY A 192 30.37 -13.86 -2.47
C GLY A 192 30.80 -14.37 -3.85
N HIS A 193 30.64 -13.58 -4.92
CA HIS A 193 30.97 -14.04 -6.29
C HIS A 193 32.48 -14.15 -6.57
N ASP A 194 33.31 -13.28 -5.99
CA ASP A 194 34.77 -13.24 -6.25
C ASP A 194 35.66 -13.24 -4.98
N THR A 195 35.08 -13.09 -3.78
CA THR A 195 35.80 -13.12 -2.50
C THR A 195 35.01 -13.90 -1.44
N PRO A 196 35.67 -14.69 -0.57
CA PRO A 196 34.99 -15.38 0.53
C PRO A 196 34.23 -14.38 1.42
N TYR A 197 33.02 -14.76 1.82
CA TYR A 197 32.27 -14.02 2.83
C TYR A 197 33.01 -14.02 4.16
N GLU A 198 33.33 -12.85 4.69
CA GLU A 198 33.87 -12.71 6.04
C GLU A 198 33.02 -11.68 6.79
N ILE A 199 32.40 -12.08 7.91
CA ILE A 199 31.58 -11.18 8.74
C ILE A 199 32.37 -9.92 9.10
N ALA A 200 33.67 -10.09 9.39
CA ALA A 200 34.58 -9.01 9.76
C ALA A 200 34.78 -7.94 8.68
N THR A 201 34.74 -8.29 7.38
CA THR A 201 34.92 -7.31 6.29
C THR A 201 33.63 -6.56 5.96
N MET A 202 32.48 -7.21 6.12
CA MET A 202 31.16 -6.61 5.83
C MET A 202 30.55 -5.83 6.99
N ALA A 203 31.10 -5.98 8.20
CA ALA A 203 30.74 -5.27 9.43
C ALA A 203 30.73 -3.73 9.34
N ASN A 204 31.36 -3.15 8.31
CA ASN A 204 31.30 -1.71 8.04
C ASN A 204 29.97 -1.24 7.41
N ASP A 205 29.14 -2.17 6.90
CA ASP A 205 27.77 -1.85 6.49
C ASP A 205 26.84 -1.84 7.71
N TYR A 206 26.16 -0.71 7.94
CA TYR A 206 25.31 -0.53 9.12
C TYR A 206 24.17 -1.54 9.21
N ARG A 207 23.64 -2.05 8.08
CA ARG A 207 22.57 -3.07 8.09
C ARG A 207 23.09 -4.43 8.48
N ILE A 208 24.29 -4.77 8.02
CA ILE A 208 24.96 -6.01 8.42
C ILE A 208 25.36 -5.93 9.89
N ALA A 209 25.79 -4.75 10.37
CA ALA A 209 26.04 -4.48 11.78
C ALA A 209 24.79 -4.70 12.65
N ASP A 210 23.63 -4.17 12.23
CA ASP A 210 22.34 -4.40 12.90
C ASP A 210 21.95 -5.89 12.93
N CYS A 211 22.06 -6.56 11.78
CA CYS A 211 21.79 -8.00 11.67
C CYS A 211 22.72 -8.82 12.55
N LEU A 212 24.01 -8.50 12.57
CA LEU A 212 25.01 -9.19 13.38
C LEU A 212 24.75 -9.00 14.87
N VAL A 213 24.48 -7.78 15.34
CA VAL A 213 24.17 -7.53 16.75
C VAL A 213 22.89 -8.24 17.16
N THR A 214 21.85 -8.21 16.31
CA THR A 214 20.60 -8.92 16.57
C THR A 214 20.82 -10.44 16.63
N PHE A 215 21.55 -11.01 15.68
CA PHE A 215 21.94 -12.43 15.69
C PHE A 215 22.71 -12.79 16.96
N LEU A 216 23.73 -12.00 17.32
CA LEU A 216 24.50 -12.24 18.54
C LEU A 216 23.62 -12.11 19.78
N GLN A 217 22.64 -11.21 19.83
CA GLN A 217 21.70 -11.14 20.95
C GLN A 217 20.77 -12.36 21.01
N GLU A 218 20.26 -12.84 19.88
CA GLU A 218 19.35 -13.99 19.84
C GLU A 218 20.06 -15.33 20.11
N LYS A 219 21.28 -15.52 19.58
CA LYS A 219 21.98 -16.80 19.56
C LYS A 219 23.17 -16.87 20.51
N HIS A 220 23.85 -15.74 20.73
CA HIS A 220 25.08 -15.64 21.52
C HIS A 220 25.07 -14.48 22.53
N PRO A 221 24.01 -14.29 23.34
CA PRO A 221 23.80 -13.05 24.11
C PRO A 221 24.94 -12.73 25.10
N GLN A 222 25.70 -13.75 25.51
CA GLN A 222 26.84 -13.57 26.41
C GLN A 222 28.06 -12.95 25.71
N SER A 223 28.21 -13.11 24.39
CA SER A 223 29.39 -12.62 23.66
C SER A 223 29.52 -11.10 23.71
N ILE A 224 28.41 -10.38 23.49
CA ILE A 224 28.40 -8.91 23.60
C ILE A 224 28.55 -8.49 25.07
N LYS A 225 27.85 -9.14 26.00
CA LYS A 225 27.91 -8.82 27.44
C LYS A 225 29.34 -8.97 28.01
N GLN A 226 30.02 -10.07 27.66
CA GLN A 226 31.40 -10.33 28.07
C GLN A 226 32.34 -9.29 27.47
N LEU A 227 32.24 -9.03 26.17
CA LEU A 227 33.07 -8.03 25.50
C LEU A 227 32.95 -6.65 26.17
N LEU A 228 31.74 -6.16 26.41
CA LEU A 228 31.53 -4.85 27.04
C LEU A 228 32.05 -4.81 28.49
N THR A 229 32.04 -5.94 29.21
CA THR A 229 32.57 -6.05 30.58
C THR A 229 34.10 -6.10 30.60
N GLU A 230 34.74 -6.68 29.58
CA GLU A 230 36.19 -6.83 29.50
C GLU A 230 36.91 -5.59 28.96
N ILE A 231 36.25 -4.76 28.13
CA ILE A 231 36.85 -3.55 27.56
C ILE A 231 37.52 -2.65 28.62
N PRO A 232 36.88 -2.31 29.76
CA PRO A 232 37.50 -1.47 30.80
C PRO A 232 38.80 -2.01 31.41
N SER A 233 38.96 -3.33 31.47
CA SER A 233 40.07 -3.99 32.18
C SER A 233 41.14 -4.56 31.25
N GLY A 234 40.84 -4.74 29.96
CA GLY A 234 41.74 -5.42 29.03
C GLY A 234 41.35 -5.26 27.55
N ARG A 235 41.14 -4.02 27.08
CA ARG A 235 40.72 -3.68 25.71
C ARG A 235 41.30 -4.56 24.61
N ASN A 236 42.63 -4.65 24.50
CA ASN A 236 43.27 -5.38 23.39
C ASN A 236 42.90 -6.87 23.38
N GLN A 237 42.80 -7.47 24.56
CA GLN A 237 42.40 -8.87 24.70
C GLN A 237 40.91 -9.05 24.37
N ALA A 238 40.05 -8.14 24.84
CA ALA A 238 38.62 -8.17 24.58
C ALA A 238 38.32 -8.02 23.07
N ILE A 239 38.95 -7.05 22.40
CA ILE A 239 38.82 -6.84 20.95
C ILE A 239 39.38 -8.04 20.18
N SER A 240 40.51 -8.61 20.60
CA SER A 240 41.08 -9.80 19.96
C SER A 240 40.15 -11.01 20.04
N LYS A 241 39.52 -11.25 21.20
CA LYS A 241 38.53 -12.33 21.36
C LYS A 241 37.30 -12.09 20.48
N PHE A 242 36.79 -10.87 20.41
CA PHE A 242 35.65 -10.55 19.55
C PHE A 242 35.99 -10.74 18.06
N THR A 243 37.19 -10.33 17.64
CA THR A 243 37.66 -10.57 16.27
C THR A 243 37.78 -12.07 15.96
N GLN A 244 38.28 -12.86 16.92
CA GLN A 244 38.30 -14.32 16.79
C GLN A 244 36.90 -14.93 16.66
N LEU A 245 35.93 -14.44 17.44
CA LEU A 245 34.53 -14.86 17.34
C LEU A 245 33.95 -14.59 15.95
N LEU A 246 34.21 -13.40 15.38
CA LEU A 246 33.70 -13.06 14.04
C LEU A 246 34.38 -13.83 12.91
N ASN A 247 35.59 -14.34 13.15
CA ASN A 247 36.34 -15.17 12.20
C ASN A 247 36.15 -16.68 12.45
N ASP A 248 35.30 -17.06 13.40
CA ASP A 248 34.97 -18.46 13.66
C ASP A 248 34.03 -18.98 12.57
N SER A 249 34.43 -20.04 11.87
CA SER A 249 33.65 -20.61 10.77
C SER A 249 32.29 -21.17 11.22
N GLY A 250 32.17 -21.62 12.47
CA GLY A 250 30.90 -22.08 13.02
C GLY A 250 29.91 -20.94 13.23
N ILE A 251 30.39 -19.82 13.79
CA ILE A 251 29.61 -18.58 13.92
C ILE A 251 29.20 -18.03 12.55
N GLU A 252 30.10 -18.09 11.57
CA GLU A 252 29.81 -17.66 10.21
C GLU A 252 28.67 -18.47 9.56
N ILE A 253 28.73 -19.81 9.67
CA ILE A 253 27.68 -20.70 9.17
C ILE A 253 26.34 -20.42 9.87
N GLU A 254 26.35 -20.29 11.19
CA GLU A 254 25.13 -20.04 11.97
C GLU A 254 24.52 -18.68 11.61
N PHE A 255 25.35 -17.65 11.43
CA PHE A 255 24.87 -16.34 11.01
C PHE A 255 24.26 -16.38 9.60
N LYS A 256 24.87 -17.09 8.64
CA LYS A 256 24.29 -17.28 7.30
C LYS A 256 22.93 -17.95 7.35
N GLN A 257 22.81 -19.04 8.10
CA GLN A 257 21.54 -19.76 8.30
C GLN A 257 20.49 -18.87 8.98
N TRP A 258 20.91 -18.10 9.98
CA TRP A 258 20.04 -17.16 10.66
C TRP A 258 19.54 -16.07 9.70
N MET A 259 20.42 -15.51 8.87
CA MET A 259 20.04 -14.52 7.86
C MET A 259 19.12 -15.09 6.78
N GLU A 260 19.34 -16.33 6.36
CA GLU A 260 18.50 -17.03 5.37
C GLU A 260 17.06 -17.18 5.87
N VAL A 261 16.88 -17.55 7.15
CA VAL A 261 15.56 -17.62 7.79
C VAL A 261 14.98 -16.22 7.99
N LYS A 262 15.74 -15.32 8.61
CA LYS A 262 15.26 -13.98 9.02
C LYS A 262 15.17 -12.98 7.88
N SER A 263 15.57 -13.32 6.66
CA SER A 263 15.28 -12.53 5.46
C SER A 263 13.97 -12.94 4.80
N GLY A 264 13.31 -14.00 5.28
CA GLY A 264 12.21 -14.67 4.61
C GLY A 264 12.66 -15.48 3.39
N ASN A 265 13.94 -15.51 3.03
CA ASN A 265 14.38 -16.22 1.84
C ASN A 265 14.17 -17.73 1.93
N LYS A 266 14.34 -18.32 3.13
CA LYS A 266 14.01 -19.73 3.33
C LYS A 266 12.53 -20.00 3.05
N VAL A 267 11.64 -19.20 3.62
CA VAL A 267 10.19 -19.35 3.46
C VAL A 267 9.78 -19.07 2.01
N ALA A 268 10.36 -18.06 1.37
CA ALA A 268 10.16 -17.80 -0.05
C ALA A 268 10.62 -18.98 -0.93
N ALA A 269 11.74 -19.61 -0.61
CA ALA A 269 12.24 -20.77 -1.33
C ALA A 269 11.41 -22.04 -1.07
N GLU A 270 10.73 -22.13 0.07
CA GLU A 270 9.80 -23.22 0.36
C GLU A 270 8.45 -23.01 -0.36
N LEU A 271 7.95 -21.77 -0.44
CA LEU A 271 6.66 -21.43 -1.08
C LEU A 271 6.76 -21.19 -2.59
N THR A 272 7.92 -20.77 -3.07
CA THR A 272 8.21 -20.47 -4.48
C THR A 272 9.59 -21.05 -4.87
N PRO A 273 9.75 -22.39 -4.85
CA PRO A 273 11.04 -23.05 -5.05
C PRO A 273 11.61 -22.86 -6.46
N ASP A 274 10.75 -22.69 -7.45
CA ASP A 274 11.12 -22.54 -8.85
C ASP A 274 11.31 -21.09 -9.24
N ASN A 275 12.15 -20.88 -10.26
CA ASN A 275 12.33 -19.55 -10.85
C ASN A 275 12.61 -19.61 -12.35
N GLU A 276 12.17 -18.57 -13.04
CA GLU A 276 12.48 -18.30 -14.44
C GLU A 276 12.74 -16.81 -14.67
N VAL A 277 13.65 -16.49 -15.58
CA VAL A 277 13.95 -15.10 -15.94
C VAL A 277 13.42 -14.78 -17.35
N VAL A 278 12.50 -13.83 -17.44
CA VAL A 278 12.02 -13.26 -18.70
C VAL A 278 12.76 -11.94 -18.94
N THR A 279 13.39 -11.82 -20.11
CA THR A 279 14.24 -10.65 -20.45
C THR A 279 13.62 -9.82 -21.55
N PHE A 280 13.43 -8.53 -21.28
CA PHE A 280 13.02 -7.51 -22.24
C PHE A 280 14.22 -6.63 -22.57
N GLY A 281 15.04 -7.11 -23.50
CA GLY A 281 16.36 -6.54 -23.79
C GLY A 281 16.33 -5.09 -24.29
N GLU A 282 15.33 -4.74 -25.11
CA GLU A 282 15.14 -3.38 -25.62
C GLU A 282 14.87 -2.37 -24.50
N HIS A 283 14.21 -2.82 -23.43
CA HIS A 283 13.93 -2.01 -22.26
C HIS A 283 14.93 -2.24 -21.12
N LYS A 284 15.93 -3.12 -21.24
CA LYS A 284 16.81 -3.50 -20.11
C LYS A 284 16.02 -3.92 -18.84
N ILE A 285 14.90 -4.61 -19.01
CA ILE A 285 14.09 -5.13 -17.88
C ILE A 285 14.26 -6.64 -17.79
N HIS A 286 14.55 -7.15 -16.59
CA HIS A 286 14.58 -8.57 -16.25
C HIS A 286 13.48 -8.87 -15.25
N ILE A 287 12.51 -9.71 -15.65
CA ILE A 287 11.47 -10.22 -14.75
C ILE A 287 11.93 -11.57 -14.21
N ASN A 288 12.18 -11.64 -12.91
CA ASN A 288 12.51 -12.87 -12.19
C ASN A 288 11.21 -13.43 -11.58
N LEU A 289 10.59 -14.38 -12.29
CA LEU A 289 9.36 -15.04 -11.88
C LEU A 289 9.70 -16.19 -10.91
N LYS A 290 9.08 -16.19 -9.73
CA LYS A 290 9.25 -17.18 -8.68
C LYS A 290 7.90 -17.83 -8.37
N TYR A 291 7.85 -19.15 -8.39
CA TYR A 291 6.62 -19.92 -8.27
C TYR A 291 6.90 -21.34 -7.77
N ASP A 292 5.85 -22.15 -7.60
CA ASP A 292 5.94 -23.57 -7.30
C ASP A 292 5.40 -24.38 -8.49
N ASN A 293 6.26 -25.14 -9.18
CA ASN A 293 5.89 -25.93 -10.35
C ASN A 293 5.06 -27.18 -10.02
N GLU A 294 5.04 -27.62 -8.75
CA GLU A 294 4.27 -28.78 -8.33
C GLU A 294 2.77 -28.45 -8.24
N GLU A 295 2.45 -27.20 -7.92
CA GLU A 295 1.06 -26.72 -7.76
C GLU A 295 0.57 -25.85 -8.95
N LEU A 296 1.48 -25.18 -9.66
CA LEU A 296 1.15 -24.34 -10.82
C LEU A 296 1.28 -25.12 -12.15
N SER A 297 0.14 -25.39 -12.80
CA SER A 297 0.15 -26.07 -14.11
C SER A 297 0.88 -25.26 -15.19
N GLN A 298 1.49 -25.96 -16.16
CA GLN A 298 2.23 -25.33 -17.26
C GLN A 298 1.37 -24.37 -18.10
N ASN A 299 0.07 -24.65 -18.26
CA ASN A 299 -0.86 -23.76 -18.96
C ASN A 299 -1.07 -22.44 -18.19
N LYS A 300 -1.22 -22.52 -16.86
CA LYS A 300 -1.33 -21.33 -16.00
C LYS A 300 -0.02 -20.53 -16.00
N LEU A 301 1.12 -21.21 -15.89
CA LEU A 301 2.43 -20.56 -15.99
C LEU A 301 2.62 -19.85 -17.34
N SER A 302 2.23 -20.49 -18.45
CA SER A 302 2.26 -19.85 -19.78
C SER A 302 1.36 -18.62 -19.84
N SER A 303 0.20 -18.66 -19.20
CA SER A 303 -0.73 -17.52 -19.14
C SER A 303 -0.18 -16.38 -18.30
N ILE A 304 0.50 -16.66 -17.18
CA ILE A 304 1.23 -15.67 -16.38
C ILE A 304 2.33 -15.00 -17.20
N LYS A 305 3.11 -15.79 -17.97
CA LYS A 305 4.13 -15.23 -18.88
C LYS A 305 3.49 -14.37 -19.97
N GLY A 306 2.36 -14.80 -20.52
CA GLY A 306 1.55 -13.99 -21.44
C GLY A 306 1.14 -12.66 -20.83
N ALA A 307 0.58 -12.67 -19.62
CA ALA A 307 0.19 -11.46 -18.91
C ALA A 307 1.38 -10.52 -18.62
N ILE A 308 2.57 -11.05 -18.34
CA ILE A 308 3.80 -10.25 -18.21
C ILE A 308 4.16 -9.60 -19.55
N HIS A 309 4.13 -10.33 -20.65
CA HIS A 309 4.42 -9.78 -21.98
C HIS A 309 3.40 -8.70 -22.38
N ASP A 310 2.12 -8.95 -22.17
CA ASP A 310 1.05 -8.01 -22.43
C ASP A 310 1.23 -6.74 -21.61
N ALA A 311 1.38 -6.84 -20.28
CA ALA A 311 1.52 -5.67 -19.41
C ALA A 311 2.71 -4.78 -19.78
N ILE A 312 3.84 -5.38 -20.16
CA ILE A 312 5.03 -4.63 -20.58
C ILE A 312 4.77 -3.93 -21.92
N GLY A 313 4.20 -4.64 -22.89
CA GLY A 313 3.88 -4.09 -24.21
C GLY A 313 2.80 -3.00 -24.17
N ASP A 314 1.75 -3.23 -23.38
CA ASP A 314 0.64 -2.30 -23.15
C ASP A 314 1.14 -1.01 -22.48
N PHE A 315 1.99 -1.13 -21.46
CA PHE A 315 2.61 0.04 -20.82
C PHE A 315 3.52 0.79 -21.79
N ASP A 316 4.39 0.09 -22.53
CA ASP A 316 5.32 0.72 -23.47
C ASP A 316 4.57 1.44 -24.61
N SER A 317 3.50 0.83 -25.12
CA SER A 317 2.67 1.42 -26.17
C SER A 317 1.96 2.68 -25.70
N ALA A 318 1.44 2.70 -24.46
CA ALA A 318 0.66 3.83 -23.96
C ALA A 318 1.54 4.96 -23.40
N PHE A 319 2.64 4.62 -22.73
CA PHE A 319 3.39 5.57 -21.90
C PHE A 319 4.87 5.64 -22.22
N GLY A 320 5.40 4.74 -23.05
CA GLY A 320 6.82 4.63 -23.35
C GLY A 320 7.68 4.22 -22.16
N ILE A 321 8.42 3.13 -22.27
CA ILE A 321 9.39 2.74 -21.25
C ILE A 321 10.71 3.49 -21.49
N ASN A 322 10.99 4.48 -20.64
CA ASN A 322 12.20 5.28 -20.72
C ASN A 322 13.25 4.87 -19.66
N ASN A 323 14.28 4.16 -20.13
CA ASN A 323 15.42 3.70 -19.31
C ASN A 323 16.73 4.43 -19.62
N SER A 324 16.65 5.73 -19.93
CA SER A 324 17.79 6.57 -20.36
C SER A 324 18.65 7.18 -19.23
N GLN A 325 18.40 6.88 -17.94
CA GLN A 325 19.18 7.50 -16.86
C GLN A 325 20.68 7.11 -16.89
N PRO A 326 21.57 8.05 -16.50
CA PRO A 326 23.02 7.87 -16.56
C PRO A 326 23.63 6.85 -15.56
N TRP A 327 22.87 6.35 -14.58
CA TRP A 327 23.31 5.29 -13.64
C TRP A 327 22.83 3.87 -14.00
N HIS A 328 22.01 3.70 -15.05
CA HIS A 328 21.45 2.40 -15.48
C HIS A 328 22.31 1.65 -16.52
N ASN A 329 23.60 1.46 -16.24
CA ASN A 329 24.37 0.38 -16.89
C ASN A 329 23.96 -1.02 -16.39
N ILE A 330 23.05 -1.10 -15.41
CA ILE A 330 22.53 -2.33 -14.81
C ILE A 330 21.03 -2.44 -15.19
N PRO A 331 20.56 -3.59 -15.69
CA PRO A 331 19.15 -3.85 -15.97
C PRO A 331 18.25 -3.60 -14.74
N ASN A 332 17.03 -3.12 -14.97
CA ASN A 332 15.99 -3.08 -13.94
C ASN A 332 15.51 -4.51 -13.68
N LYS A 333 15.42 -4.90 -12.41
CA LYS A 333 15.00 -6.26 -12.04
C LYS A 333 13.65 -6.20 -11.35
N VAL A 334 12.66 -6.92 -11.85
CA VAL A 334 11.36 -7.08 -11.19
C VAL A 334 11.24 -8.52 -10.72
N ASN A 335 11.17 -8.73 -9.42
CA ASN A 335 10.97 -10.06 -8.83
C ASN A 335 9.47 -10.28 -8.62
N VAL A 336 8.88 -11.21 -9.36
CA VAL A 336 7.45 -11.56 -9.26
C VAL A 336 7.31 -12.85 -8.47
N PHE A 337 6.63 -12.81 -7.34
CA PHE A 337 6.34 -13.96 -6.48
C PHE A 337 4.89 -14.39 -6.67
N VAL A 338 4.69 -15.62 -7.14
CA VAL A 338 3.38 -16.23 -7.36
C VAL A 338 3.10 -17.20 -6.22
N PHE A 339 2.16 -16.87 -5.34
CA PHE A 339 1.74 -17.75 -4.25
C PHE A 339 0.52 -18.59 -4.66
N ASN A 340 0.48 -19.86 -4.29
CA ASN A 340 -0.63 -20.74 -4.67
C ASN A 340 -1.92 -20.41 -3.90
N THR A 341 -1.80 -19.92 -2.66
CA THR A 341 -2.94 -19.58 -1.81
C THR A 341 -2.83 -18.18 -1.21
N LYS A 342 -3.98 -17.60 -0.89
CA LYS A 342 -4.08 -16.36 -0.11
C LYS A 342 -3.35 -16.45 1.23
N SER A 343 -3.44 -17.60 1.90
CA SER A 343 -2.80 -17.83 3.20
C SER A 343 -1.28 -17.78 3.11
N ASP A 344 -0.68 -18.38 2.08
CA ASP A 344 0.77 -18.37 1.89
C ASP A 344 1.29 -16.95 1.62
N TYR A 345 0.57 -16.22 0.78
CA TYR A 345 0.81 -14.80 0.51
C TYR A 345 0.73 -13.95 1.78
N GLU A 346 -0.37 -14.03 2.53
CA GLU A 346 -0.57 -13.24 3.76
C GLU A 346 0.44 -13.61 4.84
N ASN A 347 0.74 -14.90 5.04
CA ASN A 347 1.71 -15.36 6.03
C ASN A 347 3.13 -14.90 5.67
N TYR A 348 3.53 -15.02 4.41
CA TYR A 348 4.85 -14.59 3.97
C TYR A 348 5.02 -13.07 4.06
N LEU A 349 4.00 -12.29 3.66
CA LEU A 349 4.06 -10.84 3.81
C LEU A 349 4.04 -10.40 5.27
N LYS A 350 3.29 -11.08 6.12
CA LYS A 350 3.32 -10.88 7.57
C LYS A 350 4.69 -11.16 8.16
N GLU A 351 5.37 -12.22 7.73
CA GLU A 351 6.76 -12.48 8.11
C GLU A 351 7.67 -11.33 7.65
N LEU A 352 7.44 -10.77 6.46
CA LEU A 352 8.16 -9.59 5.97
C LEU A 352 7.82 -8.29 6.73
N ASN A 353 6.93 -8.35 7.73
CA ASN A 353 6.36 -7.20 8.43
C ASN A 353 5.74 -6.19 7.44
N VAL A 354 5.13 -6.72 6.39
CA VAL A 354 4.40 -5.98 5.36
C VAL A 354 2.92 -6.25 5.59
N ASP A 355 2.16 -5.20 5.88
CA ASP A 355 0.71 -5.30 5.94
C ASP A 355 0.15 -5.49 4.52
N ALA A 356 -0.67 -6.53 4.37
CA ALA A 356 -1.28 -6.95 3.11
C ALA A 356 -2.76 -7.30 3.30
N GLU A 357 -3.36 -6.94 4.45
CA GLU A 357 -4.74 -7.27 4.73
C GLU A 357 -5.67 -6.69 3.64
N GLY A 358 -6.38 -7.58 2.96
CA GLY A 358 -7.42 -7.20 1.99
C GLY A 358 -6.92 -6.88 0.57
N HIS A 359 -5.68 -7.21 0.20
CA HIS A 359 -5.17 -6.99 -1.15
C HIS A 359 -4.79 -8.32 -1.83
N SER A 360 -5.12 -8.47 -3.12
CA SER A 360 -4.80 -9.67 -3.92
C SER A 360 -3.38 -9.64 -4.52
N GLY A 361 -2.79 -8.46 -4.59
CA GLY A 361 -1.43 -8.21 -5.03
C GLY A 361 -0.80 -7.06 -4.23
N LEU A 362 0.53 -6.95 -4.35
CA LEU A 362 1.30 -5.86 -3.77
C LEU A 362 2.62 -5.65 -4.53
N THR A 363 2.89 -4.39 -4.85
CA THR A 363 4.18 -3.94 -5.39
C THR A 363 4.98 -3.14 -4.37
N ARG A 364 6.28 -3.44 -4.25
CA ARG A 364 7.21 -2.77 -3.34
C ARG A 364 8.53 -2.46 -4.04
N GLN A 365 9.08 -1.29 -3.72
CA GLN A 365 10.45 -0.94 -4.09
C GLN A 365 11.43 -1.86 -3.36
N GLY A 366 12.36 -2.46 -4.08
CA GLY A 366 13.57 -3.06 -3.52
C GLY A 366 14.74 -2.10 -3.56
N ARG A 367 15.96 -2.63 -3.40
CA ARG A 367 17.17 -1.81 -3.42
C ARG A 367 17.68 -1.57 -4.83
N GLY A 368 18.13 -0.35 -5.11
CA GLY A 368 18.75 -0.02 -6.40
C GLY A 368 17.71 0.02 -7.51
N SER A 369 17.84 -0.86 -8.50
CA SER A 369 16.89 -1.01 -9.62
C SER A 369 15.91 -2.18 -9.43
N GLU A 370 15.83 -2.76 -8.23
CA GLU A 370 14.96 -3.90 -7.94
C GLU A 370 13.55 -3.46 -7.53
N VAL A 371 12.53 -4.10 -8.09
CA VAL A 371 11.12 -4.01 -7.67
C VAL A 371 10.63 -5.40 -7.31
N HIS A 372 9.76 -5.51 -6.31
CA HIS A 372 9.13 -6.77 -5.91
C HIS A 372 7.62 -6.70 -6.14
N VAL A 373 7.08 -7.69 -6.81
CA VAL A 373 5.64 -7.89 -7.03
C VAL A 373 5.25 -9.19 -6.36
N TYR A 374 4.23 -9.15 -5.51
CA TYR A 374 3.71 -10.30 -4.77
C TYR A 374 2.24 -10.45 -5.11
N PHE A 375 1.77 -11.64 -5.45
CA PHE A 375 0.33 -11.91 -5.60
C PHE A 375 0.03 -13.40 -5.40
N TYR A 376 -1.22 -13.74 -5.11
CA TYR A 376 -1.65 -15.13 -5.03
C TYR A 376 -2.61 -15.51 -6.16
N LEU A 377 -2.67 -16.81 -6.46
CA LEU A 377 -3.63 -17.39 -7.40
C LEU A 377 -5.04 -17.33 -6.80
N GLN A 378 -5.93 -16.61 -7.47
CA GLN A 378 -7.33 -16.48 -7.14
C GLN A 378 -8.15 -17.62 -7.76
N ASP A 379 -9.32 -17.91 -7.18
CA ASP A 379 -10.24 -18.96 -7.66
C ASP A 379 -10.58 -18.80 -9.14
N GLN A 380 -10.78 -17.55 -9.57
CA GLN A 380 -10.83 -17.17 -10.97
C GLN A 380 -9.42 -16.80 -11.44
N PHE A 381 -8.84 -17.65 -12.28
CA PHE A 381 -7.45 -17.50 -12.68
C PHE A 381 -7.22 -16.24 -13.53
N GLU A 382 -8.19 -15.84 -14.34
CA GLU A 382 -8.17 -14.59 -15.11
C GLU A 382 -7.99 -13.36 -14.19
N SER A 383 -8.62 -13.37 -13.02
CA SER A 383 -8.44 -12.32 -12.00
C SER A 383 -7.02 -12.29 -11.46
N SER A 384 -6.33 -13.43 -11.40
CA SER A 384 -4.91 -13.49 -11.02
C SER A 384 -4.02 -12.80 -12.06
N CYS A 385 -4.29 -13.03 -13.34
CA CYS A 385 -3.60 -12.34 -14.43
C CYS A 385 -3.89 -10.83 -14.41
N LYS A 386 -5.14 -10.42 -14.16
CA LYS A 386 -5.51 -9.00 -14.03
C LYS A 386 -4.77 -8.33 -12.86
N THR A 387 -4.72 -8.97 -11.70
CA THR A 387 -3.92 -8.52 -10.55
C THR A 387 -2.44 -8.40 -10.92
N LEU A 388 -1.87 -9.40 -11.59
CA LEU A 388 -0.48 -9.32 -12.02
C LEU A 388 -0.22 -8.15 -12.97
N LYS A 389 -1.10 -7.91 -13.96
CA LYS A 389 -0.98 -6.75 -14.86
C LYS A 389 -1.04 -5.43 -14.08
N HIS A 390 -1.95 -5.32 -13.12
CA HIS A 390 -2.08 -4.16 -12.24
C HIS A 390 -0.77 -3.89 -11.46
N GLU A 391 -0.24 -4.90 -10.78
CA GLU A 391 1.01 -4.78 -10.03
C GLU A 391 2.23 -4.48 -10.92
N LEU A 392 2.28 -5.05 -12.12
CA LEU A 392 3.32 -4.69 -13.09
C LEU A 392 3.18 -3.24 -13.57
N GLY A 393 1.96 -2.71 -13.69
CA GLY A 393 1.70 -1.30 -13.95
C GLY A 393 2.33 -0.39 -12.88
N HIS A 394 2.20 -0.74 -11.59
CA HIS A 394 2.92 -0.05 -10.52
C HIS A 394 4.44 -0.18 -10.67
N ALA A 395 4.96 -1.39 -10.92
CA ALA A 395 6.39 -1.61 -11.05
C ALA A 395 7.01 -0.78 -12.19
N LEU A 396 6.32 -0.70 -13.33
CA LEU A 396 6.75 0.07 -14.49
C LEU A 396 6.62 1.58 -14.27
N THR A 397 5.58 2.03 -13.58
CA THR A 397 5.45 3.43 -13.15
C THR A 397 6.61 3.83 -12.25
N MET A 398 7.00 2.97 -11.30
CA MET A 398 8.16 3.22 -10.44
C MET A 398 9.48 3.28 -11.21
N ILE A 399 9.68 2.37 -12.17
CA ILE A 399 10.85 2.38 -13.05
C ILE A 399 10.91 3.68 -13.87
N ASN A 400 9.76 4.12 -14.40
CA ASN A 400 9.64 5.30 -15.25
C ASN A 400 9.42 6.62 -14.49
N SER A 401 9.56 6.66 -13.16
CA SER A 401 9.42 7.91 -12.41
C SER A 401 10.31 7.96 -11.16
N TYR A 402 10.12 6.99 -10.27
CA TYR A 402 10.70 6.98 -8.93
C TYR A 402 12.23 6.98 -8.99
N TYR A 403 12.84 6.16 -9.83
CA TYR A 403 14.30 6.07 -9.92
C TYR A 403 14.99 7.33 -10.49
N GLY A 404 14.22 8.26 -11.07
CA GLY A 404 14.72 9.59 -11.40
C GLY A 404 14.55 10.56 -10.25
N THR A 405 13.32 11.00 -9.98
CA THR A 405 13.05 12.14 -9.08
C THR A 405 12.51 11.78 -7.69
N GLY A 406 12.31 10.50 -7.37
CA GLY A 406 11.65 10.10 -6.12
C GLY A 406 10.15 9.81 -6.30
N ASN A 407 9.48 9.32 -5.24
CA ASN A 407 8.03 9.10 -5.25
C ASN A 407 7.34 10.46 -5.11
N VAL A 408 7.05 11.07 -6.26
CA VAL A 408 6.40 12.39 -6.38
C VAL A 408 5.04 12.30 -7.05
N LEU A 409 4.73 11.17 -7.69
CA LEU A 409 3.42 10.95 -8.30
C LEU A 409 2.37 10.72 -7.19
N PRO A 410 1.21 11.37 -7.27
CA PRO A 410 0.05 11.07 -6.43
C PRO A 410 -0.35 9.60 -6.51
N LEU A 411 -0.91 9.08 -5.41
CA LEU A 411 -1.42 7.71 -5.33
C LEU A 411 -2.47 7.44 -6.41
N ALA A 412 -3.38 8.39 -6.68
CA ALA A 412 -4.36 8.29 -7.77
C ALA A 412 -3.70 8.00 -9.12
N MET A 413 -2.55 8.61 -9.41
CA MET A 413 -1.84 8.39 -10.68
C MET A 413 -1.21 7.00 -10.73
N HIS A 414 -0.61 6.53 -9.64
CA HIS A 414 -0.09 5.15 -9.56
C HIS A 414 -1.18 4.12 -9.83
N GLU A 415 -2.33 4.29 -9.17
CA GLU A 415 -3.48 3.39 -9.24
C GLU A 415 -4.21 3.49 -10.58
N GLY A 416 -4.39 4.70 -11.10
CA GLY A 416 -5.01 4.92 -12.40
C GLY A 416 -4.21 4.28 -13.54
N VAL A 417 -2.87 4.39 -13.52
CA VAL A 417 -1.99 3.75 -14.52
C VAL A 417 -2.01 2.23 -14.36
N ALA A 418 -1.95 1.72 -13.13
CA ALA A 418 -2.02 0.29 -12.86
C ALA A 418 -3.35 -0.33 -13.34
N ASN A 419 -4.48 0.33 -13.05
CA ASN A 419 -5.80 -0.09 -13.53
C ASN A 419 -5.91 -0.01 -15.05
N TYR A 420 -5.39 1.04 -15.67
CA TYR A 420 -5.33 1.17 -17.13
C TYR A 420 -4.60 -0.04 -17.75
N VAL A 421 -3.39 -0.37 -17.29
CA VAL A 421 -2.63 -1.52 -17.81
C VAL A 421 -3.36 -2.85 -17.57
N ALA A 422 -4.01 -2.99 -16.42
CA ALA A 422 -4.78 -4.19 -16.09
C ALA A 422 -6.08 -4.35 -16.89
N GLY A 423 -6.66 -3.24 -17.34
CA GLY A 423 -7.91 -3.19 -18.07
C GLY A 423 -7.77 -3.30 -19.59
N LEU A 424 -6.54 -3.41 -20.12
CA LEU A 424 -6.29 -3.58 -21.55
C LEU A 424 -6.47 -5.04 -21.98
N GLU A 425 -7.31 -5.22 -23.00
CA GLU A 425 -7.53 -6.51 -23.67
C GLU A 425 -7.11 -6.37 -25.14
N ASN A 426 -6.06 -7.08 -25.55
CA ASN A 426 -5.48 -6.97 -26.90
C ASN A 426 -5.12 -5.53 -27.31
N GLY A 427 -4.64 -4.72 -26.37
CA GLY A 427 -4.26 -3.32 -26.60
C GLY A 427 -5.45 -2.36 -26.75
N GLN A 428 -6.67 -2.78 -26.38
CA GLN A 428 -7.85 -1.91 -26.40
C GLN A 428 -8.60 -1.95 -25.06
N HIS A 429 -9.25 -0.83 -24.74
CA HIS A 429 -10.17 -0.74 -23.63
C HIS A 429 -11.61 -0.90 -24.10
N VAL A 430 -12.36 -1.76 -23.41
CA VAL A 430 -13.81 -1.80 -23.46
C VAL A 430 -14.31 -1.42 -22.08
N ASN A 431 -15.04 -0.30 -21.99
CA ASN A 431 -15.56 0.16 -20.70
C ASN A 431 -16.48 -0.91 -20.11
N ASP A 432 -16.11 -1.47 -18.96
CA ASP A 432 -16.92 -2.45 -18.25
C ASP A 432 -18.06 -1.76 -17.46
N HIS A 433 -18.74 -2.46 -16.56
CA HIS A 433 -19.79 -1.84 -15.74
C HIS A 433 -19.21 -0.86 -14.69
N GLY A 434 -18.06 -1.19 -14.10
CA GLY A 434 -17.38 -0.35 -13.11
C GLY A 434 -16.85 0.94 -13.72
N ASP A 435 -16.33 0.88 -14.94
CA ASP A 435 -15.94 2.06 -15.72
C ASP A 435 -17.11 3.03 -15.92
N ILE A 436 -18.30 2.51 -16.28
CA ILE A 436 -19.48 3.34 -16.49
C ILE A 436 -19.98 3.96 -15.18
N GLN A 437 -19.86 3.26 -14.05
CA GLN A 437 -20.17 3.83 -12.74
C GLN A 437 -19.20 4.98 -12.39
N ALA A 438 -17.90 4.79 -12.62
CA ALA A 438 -16.90 5.83 -12.42
C ALA A 438 -17.16 7.05 -13.32
N LEU A 439 -17.40 6.85 -14.61
CA LEU A 439 -17.76 7.91 -15.56
C LEU A 439 -19.03 8.66 -15.12
N SER A 440 -20.05 7.93 -14.65
CA SER A 440 -21.29 8.52 -14.14
C SER A 440 -21.07 9.34 -12.86
N ALA A 441 -20.23 8.84 -11.95
CA ALA A 441 -19.85 9.57 -10.74
C ALA A 441 -19.08 10.87 -11.07
N ILE A 442 -18.15 10.80 -12.02
CA ILE A 442 -17.42 11.97 -12.55
C ILE A 442 -18.39 13.02 -13.09
N LYS A 443 -19.34 12.60 -13.94
CA LYS A 443 -20.35 13.48 -14.52
C LYS A 443 -21.26 14.09 -13.46
N ASN A 444 -21.78 13.28 -12.54
CA ASN A 444 -22.77 13.71 -11.55
C ASN A 444 -22.18 14.66 -10.49
N LYS A 445 -20.92 14.45 -10.11
CA LYS A 445 -20.21 15.28 -9.13
C LYS A 445 -19.44 16.45 -9.77
N ASP A 446 -19.52 16.61 -11.09
CA ASP A 446 -18.80 17.62 -11.88
C ASP A 446 -17.28 17.62 -11.60
N LEU A 447 -16.69 16.43 -11.47
CA LEU A 447 -15.29 16.28 -11.10
C LEU A 447 -14.35 16.70 -12.22
N LYS A 448 -13.27 17.38 -11.86
CA LYS A 448 -12.24 17.81 -12.82
C LYS A 448 -11.08 16.81 -12.89
N PRO A 449 -10.42 16.66 -14.05
CA PRO A 449 -9.36 15.68 -14.21
C PRO A 449 -8.14 15.97 -13.31
N ASP A 450 -7.81 17.25 -13.06
CA ASP A 450 -6.71 17.61 -12.15
C ASP A 450 -7.07 17.39 -10.66
N GLU A 451 -8.35 17.45 -10.31
CA GLU A 451 -8.82 17.20 -8.95
C GLU A 451 -8.81 15.70 -8.65
N ILE A 452 -9.24 14.86 -9.59
CA ILE A 452 -9.25 13.40 -9.47
C ILE A 452 -7.85 12.85 -9.22
N LEU A 453 -6.84 13.37 -9.93
CA LEU A 453 -5.46 12.87 -9.83
C LEU A 453 -4.69 13.39 -8.60
N ARG A 454 -5.28 14.24 -7.74
CA ARG A 454 -4.62 14.73 -6.51
C ARG A 454 -4.96 13.86 -5.30
N ASP A 455 -3.97 13.66 -4.42
CA ASP A 455 -4.09 12.82 -3.20
C ASP A 455 -5.17 13.24 -2.19
N ASN A 456 -5.74 14.44 -2.34
CA ASN A 456 -6.80 14.95 -1.46
C ASN A 456 -8.20 14.52 -1.90
N TYR A 457 -8.33 13.87 -3.05
CA TYR A 457 -9.62 13.38 -3.55
C TYR A 457 -9.92 12.01 -2.94
N GLN A 458 -11.06 11.88 -2.26
CA GLN A 458 -11.55 10.63 -1.67
C GLN A 458 -12.92 10.29 -2.25
N GLY A 459 -12.95 10.05 -3.56
CA GLY A 459 -14.14 9.61 -4.27
C GLY A 459 -14.62 8.23 -3.84
N THR A 460 -15.89 7.93 -4.14
CA THR A 460 -16.51 6.62 -3.88
C THR A 460 -15.87 5.51 -4.73
N HIS A 461 -15.33 5.87 -5.90
CA HIS A 461 -14.65 4.98 -6.84
C HIS A 461 -13.24 5.51 -7.17
N TYR A 462 -12.54 6.03 -6.17
CA TYR A 462 -11.32 6.84 -6.32
C TYR A 462 -10.33 6.34 -7.39
N TYR A 463 -9.97 5.05 -7.37
CA TYR A 463 -9.00 4.48 -8.31
C TYR A 463 -9.57 4.24 -9.71
N SER A 464 -10.86 3.92 -9.83
CA SER A 464 -11.54 3.78 -11.12
C SER A 464 -11.82 5.15 -11.76
N GLU A 465 -12.08 6.18 -10.96
CA GLU A 465 -12.20 7.57 -11.42
C GLU A 465 -10.85 8.06 -11.97
N ALA A 466 -9.74 7.73 -11.29
CA ALA A 466 -8.39 8.02 -11.78
C ALA A 466 -8.07 7.29 -13.09
N GLU A 467 -8.43 6.00 -13.21
CA GLU A 467 -8.32 5.24 -14.46
C GLU A 467 -9.00 5.95 -15.64
N GLN A 468 -10.20 6.52 -15.45
CA GLN A 468 -10.90 7.24 -16.52
C GLN A 468 -10.13 8.47 -17.00
N VAL A 469 -9.42 9.16 -16.11
CA VAL A 469 -8.55 10.28 -16.49
C VAL A 469 -7.36 9.77 -17.31
N ILE A 470 -6.78 8.62 -16.95
CA ILE A 470 -5.69 8.00 -17.74
C ILE A 470 -6.20 7.56 -19.13
N LYS A 471 -7.39 6.94 -19.23
CA LYS A 471 -8.04 6.60 -20.51
C LYS A 471 -8.31 7.84 -21.37
N PHE A 472 -8.78 8.93 -20.76
CA PHE A 472 -8.97 10.20 -21.46
C PHE A 472 -7.65 10.75 -22.02
N LEU A 473 -6.60 10.75 -21.20
CA LEU A 473 -5.29 11.22 -21.58
C LEU A 473 -4.71 10.38 -22.72
N GLU A 474 -4.80 9.05 -22.65
CA GLU A 474 -4.31 8.20 -23.74
C GLU A 474 -5.09 8.43 -25.05
N HIS A 475 -6.41 8.55 -24.98
CA HIS A 475 -7.24 8.75 -26.17
C HIS A 475 -7.04 10.15 -26.80
N LYS A 476 -6.99 11.22 -25.99
CA LYS A 476 -7.00 12.61 -26.50
C LYS A 476 -5.64 13.29 -26.49
N HIS A 477 -4.78 12.94 -25.54
CA HIS A 477 -3.52 13.63 -25.26
C HIS A 477 -2.39 12.63 -24.92
N PRO A 478 -2.11 11.61 -25.75
CA PRO A 478 -1.22 10.49 -25.40
C PRO A 478 0.19 10.94 -24.99
N ASP A 479 0.66 12.05 -25.56
CA ASP A 479 1.98 12.60 -25.25
C ASP A 479 2.10 13.19 -23.83
N MET A 480 1.00 13.56 -23.17
CA MET A 480 1.06 14.32 -21.91
C MET A 480 1.62 13.47 -20.77
N LEU A 481 1.08 12.27 -20.56
CA LEU A 481 1.51 11.40 -19.47
C LEU A 481 2.88 10.77 -19.77
N ASP A 482 3.12 10.38 -21.01
CA ASP A 482 4.44 9.94 -21.50
C ASP A 482 5.51 11.03 -21.25
N SER A 483 5.22 12.29 -21.60
CA SER A 483 6.15 13.41 -21.36
C SER A 483 6.42 13.66 -19.88
N LEU A 484 5.41 13.53 -19.02
CA LEU A 484 5.59 13.62 -17.57
C LEU A 484 6.51 12.50 -17.08
N LEU A 485 6.19 11.24 -17.41
CA LEU A 485 6.97 10.08 -16.98
C LEU A 485 8.40 10.16 -17.52
N LYS A 486 8.63 10.57 -18.77
CA LYS A 486 9.98 10.82 -19.32
C LYS A 486 10.72 11.97 -18.63
N SER A 487 10.02 12.99 -18.16
CA SER A 487 10.64 14.10 -17.42
C SER A 487 11.07 13.64 -16.02
N LEU A 488 10.21 12.91 -15.30
CA LEU A 488 10.56 12.25 -14.03
C LEU A 488 11.69 11.23 -14.23
N SER A 489 11.60 10.52 -15.35
CA SER A 489 12.55 9.77 -16.17
C SER A 489 14.02 10.14 -16.23
N THR A 490 14.34 11.42 -16.27
CA THR A 490 15.64 11.90 -16.81
C THR A 490 16.41 12.81 -15.86
N HIS A 491 15.74 13.32 -14.82
CA HIS A 491 16.32 14.26 -13.88
C HIS A 491 16.72 13.50 -12.61
N GLY A 492 18.02 13.46 -12.31
CA GLY A 492 18.52 12.74 -11.15
C GLY A 492 17.93 13.22 -9.83
N THR A 493 18.02 12.38 -8.80
CA THR A 493 17.32 12.41 -7.50
C THR A 493 17.07 13.81 -6.90
N ASN A 494 16.14 14.55 -7.51
CA ASN A 494 15.73 15.89 -7.12
C ASN A 494 14.21 15.92 -6.98
N LYS A 495 13.76 15.56 -5.78
CA LYS A 495 12.34 15.49 -5.43
C LYS A 495 11.61 16.81 -5.65
N SER A 496 12.26 17.95 -5.41
CA SER A 496 11.64 19.27 -5.61
C SER A 496 11.27 19.50 -7.07
N GLN A 497 12.19 19.17 -7.98
CA GLN A 497 11.96 19.32 -9.42
C GLN A 497 10.91 18.31 -9.92
N GLY A 498 10.91 17.08 -9.39
CA GLY A 498 9.86 16.11 -9.68
C GLY A 498 8.47 16.62 -9.26
N SER A 499 8.36 17.21 -8.07
CA SER A 499 7.11 17.84 -7.62
C SER A 499 6.67 19.01 -8.50
N GLU A 500 7.61 19.83 -9.00
CA GLU A 500 7.30 20.90 -9.96
C GLU A 500 6.74 20.34 -11.27
N PHE A 501 7.33 19.30 -11.84
CA PHE A 501 6.82 18.66 -13.06
C PHE A 501 5.39 18.11 -12.89
N VAL A 502 5.10 17.51 -11.73
CA VAL A 502 3.76 17.00 -11.42
C VAL A 502 2.76 18.16 -11.29
N GLU A 503 3.13 19.25 -10.60
CA GLU A 503 2.24 20.42 -10.46
C GLU A 503 2.00 21.14 -11.78
N ASP A 504 3.02 21.23 -12.65
CA ASP A 504 2.89 21.79 -14.01
C ASP A 504 1.97 20.92 -14.88
N PHE A 505 2.09 19.59 -14.77
CA PHE A 505 1.20 18.64 -15.43
C PHE A 505 -0.25 18.82 -14.95
N LEU A 506 -0.49 18.84 -13.65
CA LEU A 506 -1.84 19.01 -13.08
C LEU A 506 -2.44 20.38 -13.45
N THR A 507 -1.62 21.44 -13.48
CA THR A 507 -2.03 22.77 -13.89
C THR A 507 -2.43 22.80 -15.36
N THR A 508 -1.68 22.11 -16.22
CA THR A 508 -2.02 21.94 -17.64
C THR A 508 -3.30 21.13 -17.81
N LEU A 509 -3.44 20.03 -17.06
CA LEU A 509 -4.59 19.14 -17.08
C LEU A 509 -5.91 19.86 -16.74
N ARG A 510 -5.86 20.80 -15.79
CA ARG A 510 -7.00 21.66 -15.46
C ARG A 510 -7.58 22.40 -16.67
N GLY A 511 -6.74 22.75 -17.65
CA GLY A 511 -7.15 23.42 -18.88
C GLY A 511 -8.07 22.56 -19.77
N TYR A 512 -8.10 21.25 -19.57
CA TYR A 512 -8.88 20.30 -20.36
C TYR A 512 -10.23 19.90 -19.72
N ASP A 513 -10.68 20.56 -18.65
CA ASP A 513 -11.93 20.24 -17.95
C ASP A 513 -13.14 20.06 -18.89
N GLN A 514 -13.34 20.99 -19.82
CA GLN A 514 -14.48 20.96 -20.74
C GLN A 514 -14.37 19.84 -21.77
N GLU A 515 -13.16 19.55 -22.25
CA GLU A 515 -12.92 18.44 -23.18
C GLU A 515 -13.12 17.10 -22.48
N PHE A 516 -12.63 16.98 -21.24
CA PHE A 516 -12.83 15.80 -20.41
C PHE A 516 -14.32 15.54 -20.15
N LYS A 517 -15.10 16.57 -19.79
CA LYS A 517 -16.56 16.44 -19.59
C LYS A 517 -17.28 16.00 -20.86
N GLY A 518 -16.89 16.55 -22.02
CA GLY A 518 -17.40 16.12 -23.32
C GLY A 518 -17.09 14.65 -23.58
N TRP A 519 -15.83 14.25 -23.37
CA TRP A 519 -15.38 12.88 -23.52
C TRP A 519 -16.12 11.91 -22.59
N VAL A 520 -16.31 12.26 -21.31
CA VAL A 520 -17.07 11.44 -20.35
C VAL A 520 -18.51 11.23 -20.83
N ALA A 521 -19.16 12.29 -21.32
CA ALA A 521 -20.52 12.18 -21.86
C ALA A 521 -20.57 11.24 -23.09
N ASP A 522 -19.58 11.36 -23.99
CA ASP A 522 -19.46 10.50 -25.16
C ASP A 522 -19.27 9.02 -24.76
N GLN A 523 -18.40 8.72 -23.79
CA GLN A 523 -18.14 7.36 -23.30
C GLN A 523 -19.36 6.72 -22.63
N ILE A 524 -20.18 7.51 -21.93
CA ILE A 524 -21.45 7.02 -21.35
C ILE A 524 -22.45 6.73 -22.48
N SER A 525 -22.54 7.61 -23.47
CA SER A 525 -23.53 7.51 -24.56
C SER A 525 -23.23 6.44 -25.60
N SER A 526 -21.95 6.14 -25.89
CA SER A 526 -21.52 5.17 -26.89
C SER A 526 -21.96 3.73 -26.55
N LYS A 527 -22.11 3.42 -25.26
CA LYS A 527 -22.66 2.14 -24.79
C LYS A 527 -24.19 2.09 -24.88
N SER A 528 -24.85 3.24 -24.81
CA SER A 528 -26.30 3.35 -25.05
C SER A 528 -26.65 3.12 -26.53
N SER A 529 -25.77 3.49 -27.46
CA SER A 529 -25.97 3.34 -28.91
C SER A 529 -25.46 2.01 -29.48
N SER A 530 -24.45 1.35 -28.90
CA SER A 530 -24.07 -0.01 -29.32
C SER A 530 -25.14 -1.06 -29.00
N ALA A 531 -25.99 -0.79 -27.99
CA ALA A 531 -27.20 -1.58 -27.71
C ALA A 531 -28.30 -1.39 -28.78
N TYR A 532 -28.30 -0.27 -29.51
CA TYR A 532 -29.29 0.05 -30.56
C TYR A 532 -28.83 -0.26 -32.00
N GLN A 533 -27.53 -0.45 -32.24
CA GLN A 533 -27.02 -0.80 -33.58
C GLN A 533 -26.98 -2.31 -33.84
N SER A 534 -26.98 -3.15 -32.79
CA SER A 534 -27.23 -4.59 -32.92
C SER A 534 -28.62 -4.92 -33.49
N SER A 535 -29.57 -3.97 -33.51
CA SER A 535 -30.92 -4.16 -34.04
C SER A 535 -31.16 -3.60 -35.45
N HIS A 536 -30.20 -2.89 -36.06
CA HIS A 536 -30.43 -2.21 -37.34
C HIS A 536 -29.67 -2.77 -38.55
N ASP A 537 -28.61 -3.56 -38.34
CA ASP A 537 -27.87 -4.17 -39.46
C ASP A 537 -28.54 -5.45 -40.03
N ALA A 538 -29.69 -5.86 -39.48
CA ALA A 538 -30.47 -7.01 -39.96
C ALA A 538 -31.52 -6.66 -41.05
N GLU A 539 -31.75 -5.37 -41.36
CA GLU A 539 -32.89 -4.97 -42.22
C GLU A 539 -32.52 -4.35 -43.58
N GLN A 540 -31.24 -4.27 -43.95
CA GLN A 540 -30.87 -3.73 -45.26
C GLN A 540 -29.78 -4.54 -45.95
N MET A 541 -30.20 -5.57 -46.71
CA MET A 541 -29.84 -5.79 -48.13
C MET A 541 -30.07 -7.25 -48.55
N GLN A 542 -31.33 -7.59 -48.87
CA GLN A 542 -31.63 -8.52 -49.96
C GLN A 542 -32.28 -7.71 -51.09
N ALA A 543 -31.48 -7.29 -52.08
CA ALA A 543 -31.92 -7.17 -53.46
C ALA A 543 -30.71 -6.92 -54.38
N ASP A 544 -30.64 -7.75 -55.41
CA ASP A 544 -29.90 -7.62 -56.66
C ASP A 544 -28.40 -7.96 -56.72
N SER A 545 -28.21 -9.17 -57.23
CA SER A 545 -27.05 -9.66 -57.96
C SER A 545 -26.93 -9.01 -59.35
N SER A 546 -25.71 -8.63 -59.75
CA SER A 546 -25.09 -9.05 -61.02
C SER A 546 -23.73 -8.37 -61.25
N ALA A 547 -22.88 -9.12 -61.95
CA ALA A 547 -21.44 -8.97 -62.11
C ALA A 547 -20.95 -7.74 -62.90
N SER A 548 -19.72 -7.29 -62.63
CA SER A 548 -18.63 -7.25 -63.63
C SER A 548 -17.32 -6.69 -63.06
N GLU A 549 -16.25 -6.99 -63.77
CA GLU A 549 -14.84 -7.03 -63.36
C GLU A 549 -14.09 -5.69 -63.35
N SER A 550 -13.00 -5.70 -62.58
CA SER A 550 -11.64 -5.23 -62.93
C SER A 550 -11.12 -3.85 -62.47
N SER A 551 -9.89 -3.96 -61.93
CA SER A 551 -8.75 -3.03 -61.90
C SER A 551 -8.52 -2.17 -60.64
N SER A 552 -7.54 -2.66 -59.85
CA SER A 552 -6.41 -1.97 -59.20
C SER A 552 -6.56 -0.49 -58.77
N ASP A 553 -6.38 -0.23 -57.47
CA ASP A 553 -5.08 0.30 -57.00
C ASP A 553 -4.88 0.20 -55.48
N ASN A 554 -3.61 0.24 -55.10
CA ASN A 554 -3.00 -0.16 -53.82
C ASN A 554 -3.35 0.69 -52.57
N GLN A 555 -3.62 0.04 -51.43
CA GLN A 555 -2.84 0.21 -50.17
C GLN A 555 -3.16 -0.89 -49.13
N LYS A 556 -2.09 -1.61 -48.74
CA LYS A 556 -1.99 -2.64 -47.69
C LYS A 556 -1.92 -1.96 -46.31
N ARG A 557 -2.30 -2.55 -45.17
CA ARG A 557 -2.42 -3.98 -44.82
C ARG A 557 -3.29 -4.13 -43.55
N ASP A 558 -4.19 -5.10 -43.62
CA ASP A 558 -5.00 -5.67 -42.56
C ASP A 558 -5.03 -7.20 -42.81
N LYS A 559 -5.50 -8.00 -41.83
CA LYS A 559 -5.72 -9.48 -41.77
C LYS A 559 -4.65 -10.31 -41.01
N ARG A 560 -5.03 -11.31 -40.18
CA ARG A 560 -6.25 -12.16 -40.18
C ARG A 560 -6.40 -12.96 -38.87
N SER A 561 -7.62 -13.08 -38.38
CA SER A 561 -8.14 -14.21 -37.59
C SER A 561 -8.40 -15.42 -38.49
N ALA A 562 -8.36 -16.64 -37.93
CA ALA A 562 -8.73 -17.90 -38.55
C ALA A 562 -9.90 -18.55 -37.79
N THR A 563 -10.85 -19.07 -38.58
CA THR A 563 -12.11 -19.74 -38.20
C THR A 563 -11.97 -21.26 -38.08
N SER A 564 -12.86 -21.88 -37.30
CA SER A 564 -13.55 -23.18 -37.51
C SER A 564 -14.79 -23.18 -36.59
N GLU A 565 -16.04 -23.23 -37.10
CA GLU A 565 -16.90 -24.43 -37.32
C GLU A 565 -17.19 -25.19 -35.98
N GLU A 566 -18.39 -25.54 -35.53
CA GLU A 566 -19.70 -25.89 -36.13
C GLU A 566 -20.78 -26.04 -35.01
N ASP A 567 -22.07 -26.21 -35.40
CA ASP A 567 -23.23 -26.81 -34.70
C ASP A 567 -24.27 -25.97 -33.88
N ASP A 568 -25.43 -25.75 -34.53
CA ASP A 568 -26.81 -26.20 -34.18
C ASP A 568 -27.42 -25.86 -32.80
N GLU A 569 -28.71 -25.54 -32.60
CA GLU A 569 -29.92 -25.39 -33.42
C GLU A 569 -31.04 -24.89 -32.46
N GLN A 570 -32.14 -24.35 -33.03
CA GLN A 570 -33.51 -24.27 -32.45
C GLN A 570 -33.72 -23.32 -31.25
N GLU A 571 -34.77 -22.50 -31.12
CA GLU A 571 -35.99 -22.12 -31.85
C GLU A 571 -36.68 -21.16 -30.81
N SER A 572 -37.09 -19.92 -31.10
CA SER A 572 -38.43 -19.58 -31.61
C SER A 572 -39.55 -20.31 -30.83
N VAL A 573 -40.56 -19.69 -30.22
CA VAL A 573 -41.73 -19.05 -30.84
C VAL A 573 -42.57 -18.39 -29.73
N MET A 574 -43.29 -17.31 -30.09
CA MET A 574 -44.56 -16.77 -29.53
C MET A 574 -44.42 -15.47 -28.72
N ALA A 575 -44.37 -14.30 -29.38
CA ALA A 575 -45.53 -13.55 -29.90
C ALA A 575 -46.40 -12.87 -28.81
N SER A 576 -46.15 -11.56 -28.63
CA SER A 576 -47.12 -10.45 -28.59
C SER A 576 -48.61 -10.81 -28.41
N VAL A 577 -49.21 -10.36 -27.29
CA VAL A 577 -50.66 -10.10 -27.17
C VAL A 577 -50.93 -8.92 -26.20
N ILE A 578 -51.28 -7.76 -26.79
CA ILE A 578 -52.27 -6.73 -26.36
C ILE A 578 -51.87 -5.60 -25.37
N GLU A 579 -51.66 -4.42 -25.96
CA GLU A 579 -52.13 -3.12 -25.45
C GLU A 579 -53.67 -3.04 -25.47
N ASN A 580 -54.29 -2.64 -24.34
CA ASN A 580 -55.35 -1.61 -24.21
C ASN A 580 -56.30 -1.86 -23.03
N MET A 581 -56.33 -0.92 -22.09
CA MET A 581 -57.44 -0.49 -21.19
C MET A 581 -56.79 0.35 -20.08
N GLY A 582 -57.08 1.62 -19.78
CA GLY A 582 -58.08 2.59 -20.23
C GLY A 582 -58.09 3.71 -19.18
N GLU A 583 -57.96 4.97 -19.61
CA GLU A 583 -58.31 6.15 -18.82
C GLU A 583 -59.84 6.15 -18.51
N ASN A 584 -60.26 6.56 -17.30
CA ASN A 584 -61.02 7.80 -17.01
C ASN A 584 -61.91 7.77 -15.73
N SER A 585 -62.08 8.97 -15.13
CA SER A 585 -63.12 9.46 -14.18
C SER A 585 -63.03 9.07 -12.68
N GLY A 586 -63.23 9.92 -11.66
CA GLY A 586 -63.55 11.36 -11.54
C GLY A 586 -64.32 11.69 -10.23
N ILE A 587 -63.78 12.61 -9.40
CA ILE A 587 -64.38 13.63 -8.49
C ILE A 587 -65.23 13.23 -7.24
N ALA A 588 -64.81 13.70 -6.03
CA ALA A 588 -65.60 14.54 -5.08
C ALA A 588 -64.75 15.04 -3.87
N GLU A 589 -64.82 16.34 -3.56
CA GLU A 589 -64.28 17.05 -2.37
C GLU A 589 -65.05 16.71 -1.08
N VAL A 590 -64.38 16.70 0.10
CA VAL A 590 -64.73 17.44 1.35
C VAL A 590 -63.50 17.50 2.30
N ASP A 591 -63.20 18.70 2.80
CA ASP A 591 -62.30 19.06 3.92
C ASP A 591 -62.30 18.10 5.12
N SER A 592 -61.12 17.84 5.71
CA SER A 592 -60.81 18.28 7.08
C SER A 592 -59.41 17.83 7.51
N SER A 593 -58.63 18.82 7.97
CA SER A 593 -57.38 18.73 8.72
C SER A 593 -57.13 17.44 9.51
N SER A 594 -56.11 16.68 9.12
CA SER A 594 -55.31 15.86 10.03
C SER A 594 -53.93 15.63 9.42
N VAL A 595 -52.91 16.07 10.16
CA VAL A 595 -51.46 15.86 9.98
C VAL A 595 -51.11 14.74 8.98
N GLU A 596 -50.65 15.09 7.78
CA GLU A 596 -49.99 14.13 6.87
C GLU A 596 -48.64 13.76 7.49
N SER A 597 -48.59 12.61 8.16
CA SER A 597 -47.33 11.88 8.33
C SER A 597 -46.81 11.56 6.93
N ALA A 598 -45.62 12.04 6.59
CA ALA A 598 -44.98 11.74 5.32
C ALA A 598 -44.72 10.23 5.22
N GLN A 599 -45.64 9.48 4.60
CA GLN A 599 -45.39 8.08 4.27
C GLN A 599 -44.42 8.05 3.09
N HIS A 600 -43.24 7.46 3.31
CA HIS A 600 -42.27 7.25 2.24
C HIS A 600 -42.87 6.41 1.10
N PRO A 601 -42.46 6.63 -0.16
CA PRO A 601 -42.95 5.85 -1.29
C PRO A 601 -42.71 4.34 -1.10
N LEU A 602 -43.72 3.50 -1.33
CA LEU A 602 -43.48 2.04 -1.30
C LEU A 602 -42.54 1.63 -2.45
N LYS A 603 -41.43 0.97 -2.11
CA LYS A 603 -40.42 0.40 -3.02
C LYS A 603 -40.84 -0.96 -3.54
N ILE A 604 -41.51 -1.75 -2.70
CA ILE A 604 -42.17 -3.01 -3.06
C ILE A 604 -43.68 -2.81 -3.06
N ARG A 605 -44.33 -3.28 -4.13
CA ARG A 605 -45.78 -3.24 -4.29
C ARG A 605 -46.32 -4.59 -4.76
N ALA A 606 -47.52 -4.92 -4.31
CA ALA A 606 -48.26 -6.04 -4.87
C ALA A 606 -48.77 -5.65 -6.27
N SER A 607 -48.41 -6.43 -7.28
CA SER A 607 -48.95 -6.32 -8.64
C SER A 607 -49.97 -7.42 -8.91
N GLY A 608 -50.32 -7.68 -10.18
CA GLY A 608 -51.44 -8.53 -10.57
C GLY A 608 -51.52 -9.90 -9.85
N PRO A 609 -52.71 -10.53 -9.81
CA PRO A 609 -52.91 -11.79 -9.10
C PRO A 609 -51.99 -12.88 -9.64
N LEU A 610 -51.36 -13.63 -8.73
CA LEU A 610 -50.60 -14.84 -9.04
C LEU A 610 -51.52 -16.07 -8.93
N GLU A 611 -52.18 -16.23 -7.78
CA GLU A 611 -53.17 -17.27 -7.47
C GLU A 611 -54.17 -16.76 -6.41
N VAL A 612 -55.19 -17.54 -6.04
CA VAL A 612 -56.19 -17.13 -5.04
C VAL A 612 -55.49 -16.80 -3.70
N GLY A 613 -55.49 -15.50 -3.35
CA GLY A 613 -54.87 -15.01 -2.13
C GLY A 613 -53.36 -14.72 -2.21
N LYS A 614 -52.73 -14.84 -3.39
CA LYS A 614 -51.31 -14.51 -3.65
C LYS A 614 -51.17 -13.51 -4.79
N TYR A 615 -50.39 -12.46 -4.59
CA TYR A 615 -50.17 -11.39 -5.57
C TYR A 615 -48.70 -11.34 -6.00
N LYS A 616 -48.43 -10.98 -7.25
CA LYS A 616 -47.06 -10.77 -7.75
C LYS A 616 -46.39 -9.60 -7.01
N VAL A 617 -45.07 -9.57 -7.01
CA VAL A 617 -44.27 -8.53 -6.34
C VAL A 617 -43.54 -7.71 -7.38
N GLU A 618 -43.76 -6.41 -7.38
CA GLU A 618 -42.99 -5.44 -8.16
C GLU A 618 -42.07 -4.65 -7.24
N LEU A 619 -40.81 -4.53 -7.65
CA LEU A 619 -39.78 -3.75 -6.99
C LEU A 619 -39.41 -2.56 -7.87
N GLN A 620 -39.41 -1.36 -7.30
CA GLN A 620 -38.89 -0.16 -7.94
C GLN A 620 -38.00 0.59 -6.95
N VAL A 621 -36.70 0.62 -7.25
CA VAL A 621 -35.66 1.09 -6.32
C VAL A 621 -34.57 1.88 -7.06
N THR A 622 -34.00 2.85 -6.37
CA THR A 622 -32.79 3.57 -6.77
C THR A 622 -31.55 2.85 -6.25
N TYR A 623 -30.37 3.27 -6.69
CA TYR A 623 -29.10 2.76 -6.17
C TYR A 623 -28.96 2.93 -4.65
N ASP A 624 -29.36 4.10 -4.14
CA ASP A 624 -29.29 4.41 -2.71
C ASP A 624 -30.22 3.50 -1.90
N ASP A 625 -31.40 3.19 -2.42
CA ASP A 625 -32.34 2.26 -1.80
C ASP A 625 -31.72 0.85 -1.68
N VAL A 626 -31.06 0.35 -2.74
CA VAL A 626 -30.41 -0.97 -2.74
C VAL A 626 -29.21 -1.00 -1.80
N THR A 627 -28.46 0.10 -1.71
CA THR A 627 -27.32 0.25 -0.80
C THR A 627 -27.78 0.27 0.66
N ASN A 628 -28.80 1.06 0.97
CA ASN A 628 -29.44 1.10 2.28
C ASN A 628 -30.01 -0.27 2.67
N PHE A 629 -30.63 -0.97 1.71
CA PHE A 629 -31.16 -2.32 1.91
C PHE A 629 -30.03 -3.33 2.21
N TYR A 630 -28.92 -3.28 1.46
CA TYR A 630 -27.75 -4.11 1.69
C TYR A 630 -27.14 -3.90 3.08
N ASP A 631 -26.95 -2.64 3.47
CA ASP A 631 -26.42 -2.30 4.79
C ASP A 631 -27.37 -2.74 5.90
N THR A 632 -28.69 -2.62 5.69
CA THR A 632 -29.71 -3.07 6.64
C THR A 632 -29.69 -4.59 6.82
N ILE A 633 -29.63 -5.39 5.74
CA ILE A 633 -29.54 -6.85 5.86
C ILE A 633 -28.20 -7.29 6.46
N LYS A 634 -27.10 -6.61 6.12
CA LYS A 634 -25.76 -6.86 6.67
C LYS A 634 -25.75 -6.60 8.18
N ASN A 635 -26.36 -5.51 8.63
CA ASN A 635 -26.53 -5.21 10.05
C ASN A 635 -27.43 -6.23 10.76
N LYS A 636 -28.54 -6.64 10.13
CA LYS A 636 -29.42 -7.69 10.67
C LYS A 636 -28.71 -9.05 10.80
N TYR A 637 -27.72 -9.32 9.96
CA TYR A 637 -26.91 -10.55 10.01
C TYR A 637 -25.73 -10.48 10.99
N TYR A 638 -24.90 -9.45 10.90
CA TYR A 638 -23.69 -9.36 11.72
C TYR A 638 -23.97 -8.87 13.14
N THR A 639 -24.90 -7.92 13.28
CA THR A 639 -25.12 -7.17 14.53
C THR A 639 -26.33 -7.67 15.30
N SER A 640 -27.54 -7.67 14.72
CA SER A 640 -28.76 -8.04 15.47
C SER A 640 -29.11 -9.53 15.46
N LYS A 641 -28.48 -10.31 14.58
CA LYS A 641 -28.69 -11.77 14.42
C LYS A 641 -30.15 -12.14 14.11
N GLU A 642 -30.93 -11.22 13.55
CA GLU A 642 -32.32 -11.45 13.13
C GLU A 642 -32.42 -12.31 11.88
N TYR A 643 -31.40 -12.26 11.00
CA TYR A 643 -31.29 -13.13 9.83
C TYR A 643 -30.13 -14.09 9.94
N ASN A 644 -30.34 -15.30 9.42
CA ASN A 644 -29.29 -16.29 9.20
C ASN A 644 -28.69 -16.17 7.78
N TYR A 645 -27.60 -16.90 7.51
CA TYR A 645 -26.88 -16.83 6.24
C TYR A 645 -27.78 -17.16 5.04
N GLU A 646 -28.64 -18.17 5.16
CA GLU A 646 -29.53 -18.59 4.07
C GLU A 646 -30.55 -17.49 3.73
N GLN A 647 -31.15 -16.88 4.74
CA GLN A 647 -32.08 -15.76 4.58
C GLN A 647 -31.42 -14.54 3.92
N VAL A 648 -30.18 -14.22 4.32
CA VAL A 648 -29.40 -13.14 3.68
C VAL A 648 -29.12 -13.46 2.23
N MET A 649 -28.74 -14.69 1.90
CA MET A 649 -28.48 -15.09 0.52
C MET A 649 -29.75 -15.09 -0.34
N VAL A 650 -30.91 -15.42 0.23
CA VAL A 650 -32.21 -15.29 -0.46
C VAL A 650 -32.50 -13.83 -0.78
N LEU A 651 -32.36 -12.91 0.19
CA LEU A 651 -32.57 -11.48 -0.04
C LEU A 651 -31.57 -10.89 -1.01
N TYR A 652 -30.29 -11.26 -0.90
CA TYR A 652 -29.24 -10.81 -1.80
C TYR A 652 -29.54 -11.22 -3.25
N ASN A 653 -29.82 -12.51 -3.47
CA ASN A 653 -30.05 -13.03 -4.82
C ASN A 653 -31.39 -12.62 -5.44
N SER A 654 -32.41 -12.36 -4.61
CA SER A 654 -33.77 -12.09 -5.10
C SER A 654 -34.12 -10.61 -5.14
N ILE A 655 -33.38 -9.76 -4.41
CA ILE A 655 -33.61 -8.30 -4.36
C ILE A 655 -32.40 -7.56 -4.87
N ILE A 656 -31.21 -7.79 -4.29
CA ILE A 656 -30.02 -6.98 -4.59
C ILE A 656 -29.48 -7.29 -5.98
N THR A 657 -29.29 -8.57 -6.32
CA THR A 657 -28.78 -8.96 -7.64
C THR A 657 -29.70 -8.50 -8.78
N PRO A 658 -31.04 -8.68 -8.71
CA PRO A 658 -31.93 -8.21 -9.77
C PRO A 658 -32.08 -6.68 -9.80
N ALA A 659 -32.16 -6.02 -8.64
CA ALA A 659 -32.23 -4.56 -8.59
C ALA A 659 -30.95 -3.89 -9.07
N ALA A 660 -29.79 -4.52 -8.86
CA ALA A 660 -28.50 -4.02 -9.35
C ALA A 660 -28.41 -4.00 -10.88
N GLN A 661 -29.30 -4.71 -11.57
CA GLN A 661 -29.37 -4.77 -13.03
C GLN A 661 -30.44 -3.82 -13.61
N HIS A 662 -31.36 -3.30 -12.78
CA HIS A 662 -32.53 -2.54 -13.19
C HIS A 662 -32.89 -1.44 -12.16
N TYR A 663 -32.12 -0.34 -12.15
CA TYR A 663 -32.42 0.81 -11.29
C TYR A 663 -33.51 1.69 -11.90
N GLU A 664 -34.38 2.25 -11.06
CA GLU A 664 -35.51 3.14 -11.42
C GLU A 664 -36.63 2.52 -12.27
N GLU A 665 -36.38 1.36 -12.90
CA GLU A 665 -37.35 0.55 -13.63
C GLU A 665 -38.11 -0.41 -12.69
N PRO A 666 -39.43 -0.57 -12.86
CA PRO A 666 -40.17 -1.60 -12.13
C PRO A 666 -39.78 -3.00 -12.60
N ILE A 667 -39.32 -3.85 -11.68
CA ILE A 667 -39.07 -5.27 -11.95
C ILE A 667 -40.04 -6.16 -11.21
N THR A 668 -40.57 -7.16 -11.90
CA THR A 668 -41.33 -8.24 -11.24
C THR A 668 -40.35 -9.24 -10.66
N LEU A 669 -40.40 -9.47 -9.35
CA LEU A 669 -39.51 -10.40 -8.67
C LEU A 669 -39.94 -11.85 -8.90
N ALA A 670 -39.02 -12.66 -9.43
CA ALA A 670 -39.25 -14.09 -9.60
C ALA A 670 -39.31 -14.79 -8.23
N GLU A 671 -40.20 -15.78 -8.11
CA GLU A 671 -40.37 -16.60 -6.88
C GLU A 671 -40.74 -15.79 -5.62
N ALA A 672 -41.28 -14.58 -5.80
CA ALA A 672 -41.80 -13.74 -4.72
C ALA A 672 -43.32 -13.52 -4.84
N TYR A 673 -44.02 -13.49 -3.71
CA TYR A 673 -45.45 -13.16 -3.66
C TYR A 673 -45.84 -12.44 -2.37
N VAL A 674 -46.91 -11.64 -2.45
CA VAL A 674 -47.58 -11.07 -1.28
C VAL A 674 -48.78 -11.91 -0.91
N ALA A 675 -48.90 -12.31 0.36
CA ALA A 675 -50.09 -12.96 0.90
C ALA A 675 -50.42 -12.39 2.29
N GLY A 676 -51.64 -11.88 2.48
CA GLY A 676 -52.08 -11.36 3.78
C GLY A 676 -51.21 -10.22 4.35
N ASP A 677 -50.68 -9.35 3.46
CA ASP A 677 -49.75 -8.24 3.75
C ASP A 677 -48.30 -8.64 4.09
N HIS A 678 -47.97 -9.93 4.01
CA HIS A 678 -46.61 -10.42 4.18
C HIS A 678 -45.91 -10.64 2.83
N LEU A 679 -44.62 -10.35 2.78
CA LEU A 679 -43.76 -10.64 1.64
C LEU A 679 -43.11 -12.02 1.80
N PHE A 680 -43.36 -12.88 0.82
CA PHE A 680 -42.72 -14.19 0.71
C PHE A 680 -41.74 -14.20 -0.46
N ILE A 681 -40.53 -14.72 -0.25
CA ILE A 681 -39.53 -14.95 -1.30
C ILE A 681 -39.01 -16.37 -1.14
N LYS A 682 -39.11 -17.20 -2.19
CA LYS A 682 -38.81 -18.65 -2.13
C LYS A 682 -39.55 -19.35 -0.98
N ASP A 683 -40.83 -19.02 -0.80
CA ASP A 683 -41.71 -19.50 0.27
C ASP A 683 -41.24 -19.19 1.71
N GLN A 684 -40.25 -18.31 1.89
CA GLN A 684 -39.85 -17.80 3.20
C GLN A 684 -40.56 -16.48 3.51
N ASP A 685 -41.13 -16.34 4.70
CA ASP A 685 -41.79 -15.12 5.18
C ASP A 685 -40.74 -14.13 5.70
N PHE A 686 -40.70 -12.94 5.11
CA PHE A 686 -39.80 -11.85 5.50
C PHE A 686 -40.50 -10.74 6.29
N GLY A 687 -41.75 -10.93 6.67
CA GLY A 687 -42.54 -9.99 7.47
C GLY A 687 -43.50 -9.15 6.63
N THR A 688 -44.08 -8.14 7.27
CA THR A 688 -45.07 -7.27 6.62
C THR A 688 -44.42 -6.43 5.52
N LEU A 689 -45.19 -6.08 4.48
CA LEU A 689 -44.73 -5.19 3.42
C LEU A 689 -44.26 -3.84 3.96
N SER A 690 -44.89 -3.34 5.02
CA SER A 690 -44.49 -2.07 5.66
C SER A 690 -43.11 -2.18 6.28
N ASP A 691 -42.87 -3.21 7.11
CA ASP A 691 -41.58 -3.42 7.78
C ASP A 691 -40.47 -3.66 6.76
N PHE A 692 -40.78 -4.42 5.71
CA PHE A 692 -39.84 -4.73 4.65
C PHE A 692 -39.50 -3.50 3.80
N ASN A 693 -40.50 -2.68 3.45
CA ASN A 693 -40.25 -1.41 2.75
C ASN A 693 -39.39 -0.45 3.58
N GLY A 694 -39.53 -0.48 4.91
CA GLY A 694 -38.68 0.29 5.83
C GLY A 694 -37.19 -0.03 5.69
N MET A 695 -36.83 -1.22 5.21
CA MET A 695 -35.42 -1.63 5.06
C MET A 695 -34.68 -0.91 3.93
N PHE A 696 -35.38 -0.24 3.02
CA PHE A 696 -34.76 0.54 1.94
C PHE A 696 -34.40 1.98 2.35
N TYR A 697 -34.84 2.41 3.54
CA TYR A 697 -34.68 3.77 4.04
C TYR A 697 -33.68 3.85 5.18
N LYS A 698 -33.01 5.00 5.32
CA LYS A 698 -32.15 5.24 6.47
C LYS A 698 -32.99 5.51 7.73
N SER A 699 -32.43 5.21 8.90
CA SER A 699 -33.13 5.31 10.18
C SER A 699 -33.60 6.73 10.52
N ASP A 700 -32.92 7.74 9.99
CA ASP A 700 -33.24 9.17 10.09
C ASP A 700 -34.24 9.66 9.03
N GLU A 701 -34.48 8.87 7.99
CA GLU A 701 -35.51 9.13 6.99
C GLU A 701 -36.89 8.71 7.54
N LEU A 702 -36.98 7.63 8.32
CA LEU A 702 -38.21 7.00 8.81
C LEU A 702 -39.01 7.74 9.94
N ILE A 703 -38.71 9.03 10.22
CA ILE A 703 -39.26 9.79 11.38
C ILE A 703 -40.45 10.67 11.04
#